data_AF-A0A352L250-F1
#
_entry.id   AF-A0A352L250-F1
#
_cell.length_a   1.000
_cell.length_b   1.000
_cell.length_c   1.000
_cell.angle_alpha   90.00
_cell.angle_beta   90.00
_cell.angle_gamma   90.00
#
_symmetry.space_group_name_H-M   'P 1'
#
loop_
_entity.id
_entity.type
_entity.pdbx_description
1 polymer ?
#
loop_
_entity_poly.entity_id
_entity_poly.type
_entity_poly.pdbx_seq_one_letter_code
_entity_poly.pdbx_strand_id
1 'polypeptide(L)'
;MSKSFWNRLVSCFVPDRPQRPRPWTRTARQHTVSRRHLRRTESLESRILLTSGLTEILQYTGGYTVPVGGLEIEIGGYEAGNPAGGSNDDGFDQIQVLSGSTNLSTGVLDIRLVNNFVPNIGDRFNFLQISGGSPVSTTFPLATGMFSFPAGDRYFDIISDGSGGLTLEVKGFLNGLSMVPQLSDRDALGRFLGDYFAAPSFTYTGQMSVAGLASISGNFILEQSNGETLAAGTGLTASMTGDSSGLAVTNATFGLIVSSDGNYALEAAGDASLSGLAGVSLGGTLSLERNSTATAVNRTVTVSSTTAVIDVPASARQFAGNNLTLTVDNYAALQGNFAFDQASGNLRGVATSASGALTAGTVSAGLTGGTLAMVATPQDKLALEAQGTLSLSATGISSATASVARLRYNSTNTTWTGQSISIGGTTATFADLPQSPSLQVLSLQGLSARLGNFVTITGNAAIQKDATELQAVITNASATAAAGSASAGVSTSAAALVLDSTGSRQFFAEGSFQLNIADIGGISGTAISAQNTFASARPSRSITVDGTTVTLPSMTANLQSLAANAQFTVENFITASGNLVIDSGSQTVTLHDGSTLSADVLKIGGSSLTGFAGLNGPASNPNAAGISLHQMQFGVVAATDPANPGRRWLAGIATVESIAAQNLADTTLESSSLALSINRPDSSGALVNFAASPVSIATAAADSITLNTASSEGSHAAAAGTVSGVIAGFADASGSFKIKRTVTDSVARLHVGATNLQAFVGNQAGTDSAKGVQISSGTLGMIVVAGTSGQPARYAVTASGQAGTRGLSDLTLSGTLELQAQRFGAAIDETISVGSGTVRVRHDDAANSTRVTGYTTLGTPIADLTGNFTAESTGTSPTRRLLLAASGITGFVGNNRGTVTTADDSGIQFTNGNLVAVINPNGTWAIDASGSAGVTGITGVALTGTFAATKNTTGTDVNESFSVGGTTRTLAVPKDASSFAGTATFSAENSVFLTGTIAVEKKNATITLADGSTVHTTAVQIGGSGLSGFAGLNAAPGSSDQTGVSLSNLSFGYTLATP
;
A
#
# COMPACT_ATOMS: atom_id res chain seq x y z
N MET A 1 53.20 -22.63 2.34
CA MET A 1 53.01 -23.79 1.44
C MET A 1 51.69 -23.59 0.72
N SER A 2 51.52 -23.69 -0.60
CA SER A 2 52.43 -23.71 -1.75
C SER A 2 51.58 -23.37 -2.98
N LYS A 3 52.14 -22.50 -3.83
CA LYS A 3 51.75 -22.13 -5.21
C LYS A 3 50.94 -23.19 -5.97
N SER A 4 49.75 -22.85 -6.46
CA SER A 4 49.21 -23.31 -7.76
C SER A 4 47.86 -22.66 -8.13
N PHE A 5 47.81 -21.34 -8.31
CA PHE A 5 46.62 -20.70 -8.90
C PHE A 5 46.93 -19.54 -9.86
N TRP A 6 48.09 -19.59 -10.54
CA TRP A 6 48.39 -18.65 -11.60
C TRP A 6 48.76 -19.39 -12.89
N ASN A 7 48.01 -19.07 -13.95
CA ASN A 7 48.31 -19.18 -15.37
C ASN A 7 47.94 -20.46 -16.14
N ARG A 8 46.71 -20.46 -16.66
CA ARG A 8 46.32 -21.07 -17.94
C ARG A 8 46.32 -19.99 -19.03
N LEU A 9 47.20 -20.10 -20.03
CA LEU A 9 47.04 -19.51 -21.38
C LEU A 9 47.93 -20.28 -22.39
N VAL A 10 47.26 -20.82 -23.43
CA VAL A 10 47.64 -20.92 -24.86
C VAL A 10 48.52 -22.08 -25.39
N SER A 11 47.96 -22.71 -26.44
CA SER A 11 48.56 -23.26 -27.68
C SER A 11 48.98 -24.73 -27.78
N CYS A 12 48.20 -25.47 -28.58
CA CYS A 12 48.55 -26.27 -29.78
C CYS A 12 49.77 -27.24 -29.81
N PHE A 13 49.49 -28.37 -30.51
CA PHE A 13 50.38 -29.27 -31.27
C PHE A 13 50.95 -30.55 -30.61
N VAL A 14 50.56 -31.67 -31.25
CA VAL A 14 51.13 -33.04 -31.32
C VAL A 14 50.98 -33.98 -30.11
N PRO A 15 50.28 -35.12 -30.26
CA PRO A 15 50.47 -36.30 -29.42
C PRO A 15 51.44 -37.26 -30.12
N ASP A 16 52.54 -37.61 -29.45
CA ASP A 16 53.32 -38.78 -29.82
C ASP A 16 54.05 -39.32 -28.60
N ARG A 17 53.63 -40.48 -28.09
CA ARG A 17 54.42 -41.72 -28.21
C ARG A 17 53.84 -42.91 -27.42
N PRO A 18 54.20 -44.15 -27.83
CA PRO A 18 53.46 -45.39 -27.57
C PRO A 18 54.19 -46.35 -26.60
N GLN A 19 53.52 -47.43 -26.18
CA GLN A 19 53.93 -48.84 -26.34
C GLN A 19 53.13 -49.81 -25.43
N ARG A 20 52.21 -50.55 -26.06
CA ARG A 20 51.94 -52.01 -26.02
C ARG A 20 51.73 -52.74 -24.67
N PRO A 21 50.71 -53.64 -24.64
CA PRO A 21 51.03 -55.04 -24.91
C PRO A 21 50.08 -55.79 -25.89
N ARG A 22 50.75 -56.56 -26.76
CA ARG A 22 50.54 -57.88 -27.39
C ARG A 22 49.17 -58.45 -27.80
N PRO A 23 49.16 -59.28 -28.87
CA PRO A 23 48.00 -59.53 -29.72
C PRO A 23 47.41 -60.94 -29.52
N TRP A 24 46.08 -61.05 -29.66
CA TRP A 24 45.42 -62.31 -29.98
C TRP A 24 44.50 -62.11 -31.19
N THR A 25 44.63 -63.08 -32.08
CA THR A 25 44.13 -63.21 -33.44
C THR A 25 42.63 -63.52 -33.49
N ARG A 26 41.95 -62.99 -34.53
CA ARG A 26 40.95 -63.76 -35.31
C ARG A 26 40.51 -63.00 -36.57
N THR A 27 41.11 -63.43 -37.68
CA THR A 27 40.46 -63.79 -38.95
C THR A 27 39.23 -62.97 -39.37
N ALA A 28 39.46 -61.98 -40.23
CA ALA A 28 38.43 -61.45 -41.11
C ALA A 28 38.03 -62.55 -42.12
N ARG A 29 36.84 -63.13 -41.95
CA ARG A 29 36.11 -63.75 -43.06
C ARG A 29 35.11 -62.73 -43.57
N GLN A 30 35.39 -62.20 -44.76
CA GLN A 30 34.36 -61.69 -45.66
C GLN A 30 33.33 -62.82 -45.86
N HIS A 31 32.20 -62.73 -45.18
CA HIS A 31 31.01 -63.45 -45.60
C HIS A 31 30.25 -62.55 -46.57
N THR A 32 30.58 -62.72 -47.84
CA THR A 32 29.69 -62.46 -48.97
C THR A 32 28.37 -63.16 -48.68
N VAL A 33 27.36 -62.41 -48.26
CA VAL A 33 25.99 -62.94 -48.16
C VAL A 33 25.46 -63.00 -49.59
N SER A 34 25.33 -64.23 -50.07
CA SER A 34 24.67 -64.60 -51.32
C SER A 34 23.33 -63.87 -51.45
N ARG A 35 23.14 -63.14 -52.56
CA ARG A 35 21.81 -62.75 -53.06
C ARG A 35 21.04 -64.03 -53.35
N ARG A 36 20.32 -64.53 -52.35
CA ARG A 36 19.33 -65.59 -52.55
C ARG A 36 18.11 -64.96 -53.18
N HIS A 37 18.04 -65.01 -54.52
CA HIS A 37 16.77 -64.90 -55.23
C HIS A 37 15.84 -65.97 -54.66
N LEU A 38 14.92 -65.57 -53.79
CA LEU A 38 13.71 -66.34 -53.55
C LEU A 38 12.83 -66.14 -54.78
N ARG A 39 13.03 -66.99 -55.79
CA ARG A 39 12.05 -67.19 -56.84
C ARG A 39 10.78 -67.67 -56.16
N ARG A 40 9.66 -66.98 -56.42
CA ARG A 40 8.32 -67.52 -56.26
C ARG A 40 8.28 -68.82 -57.06
N THR A 41 8.22 -69.96 -56.40
CA THR A 41 7.87 -71.21 -57.06
C THR A 41 6.35 -71.22 -57.15
N GLU A 42 5.79 -70.45 -58.08
CA GLU A 42 4.45 -70.73 -58.59
C GLU A 42 4.60 -71.80 -59.66
N SER A 43 3.81 -72.87 -59.56
CA SER A 43 3.70 -73.83 -60.64
C SER A 43 3.22 -73.06 -61.88
N LEU A 44 4.01 -73.14 -62.96
CA LEU A 44 3.59 -72.77 -64.29
C LEU A 44 2.42 -73.68 -64.71
N GLU A 45 1.21 -73.34 -64.27
CA GLU A 45 0.02 -73.67 -65.04
C GLU A 45 0.01 -72.74 -66.26
N SER A 46 -0.23 -73.33 -67.42
CA SER A 46 -0.08 -72.73 -68.74
C SER A 46 -0.99 -71.51 -68.94
N ARG A 47 -0.53 -70.32 -68.55
CA ARG A 47 -1.07 -69.05 -69.04
C ARG A 47 -0.59 -68.86 -70.48
N ILE A 48 -1.44 -68.41 -71.39
CA ILE A 48 -0.99 -68.07 -72.74
C ILE A 48 -0.28 -66.71 -72.63
N LEU A 49 1.04 -66.77 -72.67
CA LEU A 49 1.92 -65.65 -72.91
C LEU A 49 1.67 -65.11 -74.32
N LEU A 50 1.34 -63.81 -74.43
CA LEU A 50 1.95 -62.98 -75.47
C LEU A 50 3.45 -63.05 -75.18
N THR A 51 4.29 -63.33 -76.16
CA THR A 51 5.62 -63.93 -75.98
C THR A 51 6.42 -63.28 -74.83
N SER A 52 6.74 -64.01 -73.75
CA SER A 52 7.36 -63.42 -72.55
C SER A 52 8.60 -62.57 -72.86
N GLY A 53 8.60 -61.31 -72.40
CA GLY A 53 9.66 -60.34 -72.66
C GLY A 53 9.59 -59.69 -74.06
N LEU A 54 8.43 -59.77 -74.74
CA LEU A 54 8.11 -59.06 -75.97
C LEU A 54 6.75 -58.35 -75.79
N THR A 55 6.72 -57.02 -75.80
CA THR A 55 5.47 -56.26 -75.91
C THR A 55 4.97 -56.29 -77.35
N GLU A 56 3.77 -56.76 -77.62
CA GLU A 56 3.26 -56.97 -78.99
C GLU A 56 1.80 -56.55 -79.24
N ILE A 57 1.44 -56.35 -80.51
CA ILE A 57 0.06 -56.16 -80.95
C ILE A 57 -0.43 -57.46 -81.61
N LEU A 58 -1.47 -58.08 -81.05
CA LEU A 58 -2.13 -59.23 -81.66
C LEU A 58 -3.50 -58.87 -82.23
N GLN A 59 -3.72 -59.25 -83.49
CA GLN A 59 -4.97 -59.02 -84.21
C GLN A 59 -5.77 -60.29 -84.41
N TYR A 60 -7.05 -60.26 -84.06
CA TYR A 60 -7.98 -61.38 -84.23
C TYR A 60 -9.16 -61.01 -85.13
N THR A 61 -9.41 -61.84 -86.14
CA THR A 61 -10.58 -61.72 -87.02
C THR A 61 -11.47 -62.95 -86.75
N GLY A 62 -12.60 -62.79 -86.05
CA GLY A 62 -13.49 -63.89 -85.64
C GLY A 62 -13.82 -63.99 -84.14
N GLY A 63 -13.45 -62.99 -83.35
CA GLY A 63 -13.65 -62.92 -81.90
C GLY A 63 -12.41 -63.32 -81.11
N TYR A 64 -12.42 -63.11 -79.80
CA TYR A 64 -11.33 -63.48 -78.90
C TYR A 64 -11.88 -64.05 -77.59
N THR A 65 -11.46 -65.27 -77.23
CA THR A 65 -11.80 -65.87 -75.94
C THR A 65 -10.53 -65.99 -75.11
N VAL A 66 -10.55 -65.42 -73.91
CA VAL A 66 -9.42 -65.51 -72.97
C VAL A 66 -9.19 -66.99 -72.62
N PRO A 67 -7.98 -67.51 -72.75
CA PRO A 67 -7.69 -68.90 -72.41
C PRO A 67 -7.94 -69.21 -70.92
N VAL A 68 -8.21 -70.47 -70.60
CA VAL A 68 -8.44 -70.90 -69.20
C VAL A 68 -7.26 -70.58 -68.28
N GLY A 69 -6.04 -70.60 -68.82
CA GLY A 69 -4.83 -70.20 -68.10
C GLY A 69 -4.69 -68.70 -67.83
N GLY A 70 -5.53 -67.85 -68.42
CA GLY A 70 -5.45 -66.39 -68.28
C GLY A 70 -4.72 -65.68 -69.42
N LEU A 71 -4.69 -64.36 -69.31
CA LEU A 71 -4.10 -63.39 -70.23
C LEU A 71 -3.07 -62.54 -69.47
N GLU A 72 -1.81 -62.61 -69.86
CA GLU A 72 -0.75 -61.71 -69.36
C GLU A 72 -0.67 -60.47 -70.26
N ILE A 73 -0.57 -59.28 -69.66
CA ILE A 73 -0.35 -57.98 -70.33
C ILE A 73 0.93 -57.38 -69.77
N GLU A 74 1.99 -57.37 -70.58
CA GLU A 74 3.26 -56.72 -70.28
C GLU A 74 3.19 -55.22 -70.61
N ILE A 75 3.69 -54.37 -69.72
CA ILE A 75 3.76 -52.91 -69.88
C ILE A 75 5.16 -52.43 -69.54
N GLY A 76 5.91 -52.00 -70.55
CA GLY A 76 7.23 -51.40 -70.43
C GLY A 76 7.38 -50.01 -71.05
N GLY A 77 6.33 -49.49 -71.70
CA GLY A 77 6.24 -48.12 -72.20
C GLY A 77 4.85 -47.74 -72.69
N TYR A 78 4.75 -46.57 -73.34
CA TYR A 78 3.47 -45.93 -73.69
C TYR A 78 2.93 -46.29 -75.08
N GLU A 79 3.75 -46.93 -75.92
CA GLU A 79 3.36 -47.31 -77.28
C GLU A 79 2.80 -48.74 -77.30
N ALA A 80 1.73 -48.97 -78.06
CA ALA A 80 1.16 -50.31 -78.22
C ALA A 80 2.12 -51.18 -79.06
N GLY A 81 2.43 -52.38 -78.58
CA GLY A 81 3.49 -53.23 -79.10
C GLY A 81 4.88 -52.61 -79.02
N ASN A 82 5.89 -53.34 -79.49
CA ASN A 82 7.27 -52.89 -79.43
C ASN A 82 7.52 -51.67 -80.34
N PRO A 83 7.93 -50.50 -79.80
CA PRO A 83 8.24 -49.31 -80.59
C PRO A 83 9.39 -49.53 -81.57
N ALA A 84 9.33 -48.83 -82.71
CA ALA A 84 10.36 -48.96 -83.75
C ALA A 84 11.74 -48.50 -83.25
N GLY A 85 12.65 -49.44 -83.03
CA GLY A 85 14.01 -49.18 -82.55
C GLY A 85 14.22 -49.35 -81.03
N GLY A 86 13.21 -49.83 -80.30
CA GLY A 86 13.28 -50.16 -78.87
C GLY A 86 13.80 -51.58 -78.56
N SER A 87 14.04 -51.87 -77.28
CA SER A 87 14.11 -53.25 -76.78
C SER A 87 12.73 -53.89 -76.88
N ASN A 88 12.72 -55.22 -76.88
CA ASN A 88 11.51 -55.99 -77.11
C ASN A 88 10.34 -55.68 -76.15
N ASP A 89 10.61 -55.06 -75.02
CA ASP A 89 9.70 -54.74 -73.93
C ASP A 89 9.53 -53.22 -73.70
N ASP A 90 9.81 -52.37 -74.70
CA ASP A 90 9.68 -50.89 -74.60
C ASP A 90 8.24 -50.37 -74.81
N GLY A 91 7.27 -51.23 -75.12
CA GLY A 91 5.87 -50.87 -75.38
C GLY A 91 4.88 -51.44 -74.35
N PHE A 92 3.64 -51.68 -74.75
CA PHE A 92 2.68 -52.47 -73.97
C PHE A 92 1.90 -53.44 -74.84
N ASP A 93 1.51 -54.57 -74.27
CA ASP A 93 0.71 -55.57 -74.96
C ASP A 93 -0.69 -55.06 -75.30
N GLN A 94 -1.07 -55.23 -76.57
CA GLN A 94 -2.40 -54.86 -77.05
C GLN A 94 -3.05 -55.98 -77.86
N ILE A 95 -4.28 -56.32 -77.51
CA ILE A 95 -5.14 -57.21 -78.28
C ILE A 95 -6.15 -56.36 -79.06
N GLN A 96 -6.18 -56.57 -80.37
CA GLN A 96 -7.11 -55.93 -81.29
C GLN A 96 -8.07 -56.97 -81.87
N VAL A 97 -9.35 -56.87 -81.55
CA VAL A 97 -10.40 -57.74 -82.11
C VAL A 97 -11.11 -56.99 -83.24
N LEU A 98 -10.83 -57.39 -84.48
CA LEU A 98 -11.29 -56.71 -85.70
C LEU A 98 -12.72 -57.12 -86.13
N SER A 99 -13.24 -58.24 -85.61
CA SER A 99 -14.64 -58.70 -85.78
C SER A 99 -14.90 -59.92 -84.89
N GLY A 100 -16.16 -60.18 -84.51
CA GLY A 100 -16.58 -61.32 -83.66
C GLY A 100 -16.82 -60.95 -82.18
N SER A 101 -17.19 -61.92 -81.35
CA SER A 101 -17.48 -61.70 -79.92
C SER A 101 -16.26 -61.93 -79.02
N THR A 102 -16.12 -61.12 -77.97
CA THR A 102 -15.06 -61.28 -76.96
C THR A 102 -15.60 -61.92 -75.69
N ASN A 103 -14.98 -63.00 -75.24
CA ASN A 103 -15.30 -63.69 -73.99
C ASN A 103 -14.10 -63.67 -73.03
N LEU A 104 -14.22 -62.93 -71.94
CA LEU A 104 -13.22 -62.73 -70.90
C LEU A 104 -13.44 -63.63 -69.67
N SER A 105 -14.61 -64.27 -69.58
CA SER A 105 -15.06 -64.97 -68.36
C SER A 105 -14.29 -66.26 -68.04
N THR A 106 -13.46 -66.73 -68.97
CA THR A 106 -12.81 -68.03 -68.93
C THR A 106 -11.44 -68.04 -68.26
N GLY A 107 -10.79 -66.89 -68.02
CA GLY A 107 -9.44 -66.83 -67.43
C GLY A 107 -9.13 -65.55 -66.64
N VAL A 108 -7.95 -65.46 -66.04
CA VAL A 108 -7.50 -64.33 -65.19
C VAL A 108 -6.72 -63.30 -66.01
N LEU A 109 -6.87 -62.00 -65.74
CA LEU A 109 -5.99 -60.95 -66.28
C LEU A 109 -4.74 -60.79 -65.39
N ASP A 110 -3.55 -60.87 -65.94
CA ASP A 110 -2.29 -60.68 -65.20
C ASP A 110 -1.52 -59.49 -65.76
N ILE A 111 -1.36 -58.44 -64.97
CA ILE A 111 -0.69 -57.21 -65.39
C ILE A 111 0.74 -57.22 -64.88
N ARG A 112 1.69 -57.02 -65.80
CA ARG A 112 3.11 -57.09 -65.48
C ARG A 112 3.87 -55.87 -65.99
N LEU A 113 4.45 -55.11 -65.07
CA LEU A 113 5.43 -54.08 -65.44
C LEU A 113 6.76 -54.74 -65.81
N VAL A 114 7.29 -54.41 -66.98
CA VAL A 114 8.58 -54.88 -67.52
C VAL A 114 9.54 -53.70 -67.74
N ASN A 115 10.79 -53.96 -68.12
CA ASN A 115 11.82 -52.92 -68.37
C ASN A 115 12.06 -51.87 -67.25
N ASN A 116 11.77 -52.20 -65.98
CA ASN A 116 11.72 -51.22 -64.87
C ASN A 116 10.78 -50.03 -65.13
N PHE A 117 9.80 -50.20 -66.01
CA PHE A 117 8.82 -49.17 -66.30
C PHE A 117 7.97 -48.89 -65.08
N VAL A 118 7.81 -47.60 -64.79
CA VAL A 118 6.95 -47.09 -63.74
C VAL A 118 5.97 -46.14 -64.42
N PRO A 119 4.71 -46.56 -64.64
CA PRO A 119 3.68 -45.67 -65.15
C PRO A 119 3.54 -44.41 -64.27
N ASN A 120 2.87 -43.35 -64.69
CA ASN A 120 2.45 -42.21 -63.88
C ASN A 120 0.94 -42.30 -63.57
N ILE A 121 0.47 -41.57 -62.56
CA ILE A 121 -0.97 -41.43 -62.30
C ILE A 121 -1.61 -40.73 -63.51
N GLY A 122 -2.72 -41.30 -64.00
CA GLY A 122 -3.44 -40.84 -65.19
C GLY A 122 -3.01 -41.53 -66.48
N ASP A 123 -1.94 -42.33 -66.46
CA ASP A 123 -1.54 -43.13 -67.62
C ASP A 123 -2.62 -44.14 -67.98
N ARG A 124 -2.77 -44.38 -69.29
CA ARG A 124 -3.80 -45.24 -69.85
C ARG A 124 -3.20 -46.20 -70.88
N PHE A 125 -3.45 -47.49 -70.70
CA PHE A 125 -2.99 -48.55 -71.58
C PHE A 125 -4.21 -49.28 -72.14
N ASN A 126 -4.59 -48.97 -73.37
CA ASN A 126 -5.71 -49.62 -74.04
C ASN A 126 -5.30 -51.02 -74.51
N PHE A 127 -5.26 -51.98 -73.58
CA PHE A 127 -4.78 -53.33 -73.82
C PHE A 127 -5.76 -54.20 -74.61
N LEU A 128 -7.05 -53.84 -74.66
CA LEU A 128 -8.06 -54.57 -75.43
C LEU A 128 -8.90 -53.60 -76.26
N GLN A 129 -8.64 -53.57 -77.56
CA GLN A 129 -9.34 -52.74 -78.52
C GLN A 129 -10.33 -53.58 -79.35
N ILE A 130 -11.55 -53.07 -79.57
CA ILE A 130 -12.56 -53.71 -80.42
C ILE A 130 -12.89 -52.81 -81.60
N SER A 131 -12.77 -53.32 -82.82
CA SER A 131 -13.04 -52.60 -84.08
C SER A 131 -14.21 -53.26 -84.82
N GLY A 132 -15.47 -53.06 -84.41
CA GLY A 132 -16.60 -53.71 -85.10
C GLY A 132 -18.01 -53.57 -84.50
N GLY A 133 -18.23 -52.71 -83.50
CA GLY A 133 -19.56 -52.42 -82.96
C GLY A 133 -20.19 -53.48 -82.05
N SER A 134 -19.46 -54.55 -81.68
CA SER A 134 -19.88 -55.53 -80.67
C SER A 134 -19.07 -55.36 -79.39
N PRO A 135 -19.59 -54.70 -78.33
CA PRO A 135 -18.83 -54.48 -77.11
C PRO A 135 -18.51 -55.78 -76.38
N VAL A 136 -17.42 -55.78 -75.61
CA VAL A 136 -17.14 -56.83 -74.61
C VAL A 136 -18.36 -56.99 -73.69
N SER A 137 -18.93 -58.20 -73.62
CA SER A 137 -20.17 -58.49 -72.86
C SER A 137 -19.95 -59.34 -71.60
N THR A 138 -18.71 -59.78 -71.37
CA THR A 138 -18.28 -60.59 -70.23
C THR A 138 -17.13 -59.88 -69.53
N THR A 139 -17.00 -60.03 -68.22
CA THR A 139 -15.88 -59.46 -67.45
C THR A 139 -14.82 -60.51 -67.15
N PHE A 140 -13.59 -60.08 -66.84
CA PHE A 140 -12.62 -60.95 -66.19
C PHE A 140 -13.12 -61.34 -64.79
N PRO A 141 -13.07 -62.62 -64.39
CA PRO A 141 -13.42 -63.07 -63.05
C PRO A 141 -12.41 -62.62 -61.98
N LEU A 142 -11.13 -62.47 -62.34
CA LEU A 142 -10.04 -62.04 -61.45
C LEU A 142 -8.99 -61.27 -62.24
N ALA A 143 -8.22 -60.44 -61.53
CA ALA A 143 -6.98 -59.84 -62.03
C ALA A 143 -5.86 -59.84 -60.98
N THR A 144 -4.61 -59.96 -61.44
CA THR A 144 -3.36 -59.87 -60.66
C THR A 144 -2.46 -58.75 -61.19
N GLY A 145 -1.53 -58.25 -60.37
CA GLY A 145 -0.68 -57.11 -60.69
C GLY A 145 -1.37 -55.76 -60.52
N MET A 146 -2.50 -55.73 -59.80
CA MET A 146 -3.41 -54.58 -59.76
C MET A 146 -2.93 -53.43 -58.85
N PHE A 147 -1.97 -53.64 -57.94
CA PHE A 147 -1.56 -52.63 -56.96
C PHE A 147 -0.05 -52.64 -56.61
N SER A 148 0.47 -51.43 -56.31
CA SER A 148 1.77 -51.09 -55.70
C SER A 148 2.99 -50.96 -56.63
N PHE A 149 3.09 -49.89 -57.43
CA PHE A 149 4.36 -49.50 -58.08
C PHE A 149 4.57 -47.98 -58.17
N PRO A 150 5.73 -47.42 -57.74
CA PRO A 150 6.87 -48.12 -57.15
C PRO A 150 6.75 -48.34 -55.62
N ALA A 151 5.79 -47.73 -54.91
CA ALA A 151 5.80 -47.66 -53.43
C ALA A 151 4.45 -47.92 -52.72
N GLY A 152 3.48 -48.58 -53.35
CA GLY A 152 2.17 -48.84 -52.72
C GLY A 152 1.22 -47.64 -52.76
N ASP A 153 1.42 -46.76 -53.73
CA ASP A 153 0.77 -45.46 -53.88
C ASP A 153 -0.18 -45.40 -55.08
N ARG A 154 -0.31 -46.48 -55.85
CA ARG A 154 -1.13 -46.55 -57.06
C ARG A 154 -1.70 -47.94 -57.32
N TYR A 155 -2.79 -47.98 -58.07
CA TYR A 155 -3.43 -49.18 -58.60
C TYR A 155 -3.79 -49.01 -60.08
N PHE A 156 -4.00 -50.14 -60.76
CA PHE A 156 -4.67 -50.15 -62.05
C PHE A 156 -6.17 -50.27 -61.85
N ASP A 157 -6.94 -49.40 -62.50
CA ASP A 157 -8.37 -49.58 -62.70
C ASP A 157 -8.65 -50.02 -64.13
N ILE A 158 -9.66 -50.86 -64.32
CA ILE A 158 -10.04 -51.35 -65.65
C ILE A 158 -11.28 -50.57 -66.10
N ILE A 159 -11.07 -49.60 -66.98
CA ILE A 159 -12.15 -48.76 -67.50
C ILE A 159 -12.57 -49.23 -68.90
N SER A 160 -13.86 -49.17 -69.20
CA SER A 160 -14.33 -49.31 -70.57
C SER A 160 -14.14 -47.99 -71.32
N ASP A 161 -13.66 -48.06 -72.55
CA ASP A 161 -13.48 -46.89 -73.41
C ASP A 161 -14.79 -46.38 -74.04
N GLY A 162 -15.94 -47.00 -73.73
CA GLY A 162 -17.25 -46.64 -74.27
C GLY A 162 -17.49 -47.09 -75.72
N SER A 163 -16.45 -47.52 -76.43
CA SER A 163 -16.50 -48.14 -77.77
C SER A 163 -16.44 -49.67 -77.75
N GLY A 164 -16.35 -50.26 -76.55
CA GLY A 164 -16.40 -51.70 -76.32
C GLY A 164 -15.05 -52.33 -75.94
N GLY A 165 -13.96 -51.56 -75.89
CA GLY A 165 -12.64 -51.98 -75.42
C GLY A 165 -12.42 -51.78 -73.92
N LEU A 166 -11.28 -52.26 -73.42
CA LEU A 166 -10.84 -52.12 -72.03
C LEU A 166 -9.47 -51.44 -71.96
N THR A 167 -9.36 -50.48 -71.07
CA THR A 167 -8.14 -49.71 -70.79
C THR A 167 -7.74 -49.88 -69.33
N LEU A 168 -6.45 -50.09 -69.09
CA LEU A 168 -5.87 -49.97 -67.76
C LEU A 168 -5.55 -48.51 -67.50
N GLU A 169 -6.23 -47.89 -66.54
CA GLU A 169 -5.93 -46.55 -66.06
C GLU A 169 -5.18 -46.63 -64.73
N VAL A 170 -4.06 -45.92 -64.63
CA VAL A 170 -3.29 -45.85 -63.39
C VAL A 170 -3.89 -44.78 -62.49
N LYS A 171 -4.46 -45.20 -61.36
CA LYS A 171 -5.06 -44.30 -60.36
C LYS A 171 -4.19 -44.21 -59.11
N GLY A 172 -4.17 -43.03 -58.50
CA GLY A 172 -3.48 -42.79 -57.23
C GLY A 172 -4.22 -43.41 -56.04
N PHE A 173 -3.48 -43.85 -55.03
CA PHE A 173 -4.04 -44.44 -53.81
C PHE A 173 -4.46 -43.35 -52.82
N LEU A 174 -5.78 -43.11 -52.73
CA LEU A 174 -6.49 -42.34 -51.69
C LEU A 174 -5.77 -41.05 -51.21
N ASN A 175 -5.14 -40.34 -52.14
CA ASN A 175 -4.62 -38.98 -52.02
C ASN A 175 -3.82 -38.65 -50.74
N GLY A 176 -2.79 -39.45 -50.43
CA GLY A 176 -1.87 -39.19 -49.30
C GLY A 176 -2.11 -40.05 -48.06
N LEU A 177 -3.10 -40.94 -48.12
CA LEU A 177 -3.12 -42.16 -47.31
C LEU A 177 -2.15 -43.19 -47.92
N SER A 178 -1.59 -44.06 -47.10
CA SER A 178 -0.76 -45.17 -47.56
C SER A 178 -1.05 -46.41 -46.72
N MET A 179 -1.10 -47.57 -47.37
CA MET A 179 -1.20 -48.87 -46.71
C MET A 179 -0.08 -49.76 -47.20
N VAL A 180 0.36 -50.69 -46.34
CA VAL A 180 1.32 -51.73 -46.72
C VAL A 180 0.63 -53.08 -46.63
N PRO A 181 -0.22 -53.44 -47.61
CA PRO A 181 -0.85 -54.76 -47.66
C PRO A 181 0.20 -55.85 -47.87
N GLN A 182 -0.06 -57.03 -47.29
CA GLN A 182 0.73 -58.22 -47.56
C GLN A 182 0.67 -58.55 -49.06
N LEU A 183 1.68 -59.25 -49.58
CA LEU A 183 1.74 -59.59 -51.01
C LEU A 183 0.50 -60.36 -51.49
N SER A 184 -0.12 -61.17 -50.62
CA SER A 184 -1.35 -61.90 -50.91
C SER A 184 -2.58 -61.01 -51.11
N ASP A 185 -2.58 -59.81 -50.53
CA ASP A 185 -3.78 -58.97 -50.43
C ASP A 185 -3.77 -57.82 -51.45
N ARG A 186 -2.62 -57.58 -52.10
CA ARG A 186 -2.43 -56.48 -53.07
C ARG A 186 -3.42 -56.54 -54.22
N ASP A 187 -3.59 -57.72 -54.81
CA ASP A 187 -4.50 -57.90 -55.93
C ASP A 187 -5.96 -57.75 -55.48
N ALA A 188 -6.30 -58.24 -54.28
CA ALA A 188 -7.64 -58.07 -53.71
C ALA A 188 -7.95 -56.60 -53.41
N LEU A 189 -6.98 -55.85 -52.88
CA LEU A 189 -7.10 -54.41 -52.65
C LEU A 189 -7.24 -53.65 -53.98
N GLY A 190 -6.42 -53.95 -54.98
CA GLY A 190 -6.51 -53.31 -56.29
C GLY A 190 -7.87 -53.55 -56.96
N ARG A 191 -8.42 -54.77 -56.85
CA ARG A 191 -9.78 -55.08 -57.32
C ARG A 191 -10.88 -54.37 -56.52
N PHE A 192 -10.70 -54.16 -55.21
CA PHE A 192 -11.63 -53.42 -54.37
C PHE A 192 -11.65 -51.91 -54.68
N LEU A 193 -10.50 -51.34 -55.06
CA LEU A 193 -10.38 -49.92 -55.36
C LEU A 193 -10.93 -49.53 -56.74
N GLY A 194 -10.97 -50.48 -57.68
CA GLY A 194 -11.47 -50.26 -59.03
C GLY A 194 -12.96 -50.55 -59.18
N ASP A 195 -13.60 -49.91 -60.17
CA ASP A 195 -15.04 -50.05 -60.42
C ASP A 195 -15.39 -51.32 -61.23
N TYR A 196 -14.39 -51.96 -61.84
CA TYR A 196 -14.58 -53.09 -62.76
C TYR A 196 -15.07 -54.37 -62.07
N PHE A 197 -14.58 -54.63 -60.86
CA PHE A 197 -14.91 -55.85 -60.11
C PHE A 197 -16.00 -55.54 -59.09
N ALA A 198 -17.00 -56.42 -58.98
CA ALA A 198 -18.00 -56.34 -57.92
C ALA A 198 -17.40 -56.79 -56.57
N ALA A 199 -16.59 -55.93 -55.95
CA ALA A 199 -15.95 -56.15 -54.66
C ALA A 199 -16.34 -55.04 -53.67
N PRO A 200 -17.56 -55.09 -53.09
CA PRO A 200 -18.06 -53.98 -52.29
C PRO A 200 -17.35 -53.83 -50.94
N SER A 201 -16.58 -54.81 -50.47
CA SER A 201 -15.89 -54.74 -49.17
C SER A 201 -14.49 -55.37 -49.18
N PHE A 202 -13.59 -54.83 -48.37
CA PHE A 202 -12.23 -55.36 -48.15
C PHE A 202 -11.84 -55.22 -46.68
N THR A 203 -11.20 -56.24 -46.10
CA THR A 203 -10.66 -56.15 -44.72
C THR A 203 -9.15 -56.01 -44.78
N TYR A 204 -8.63 -54.98 -44.11
CA TYR A 204 -7.20 -54.72 -44.00
C TYR A 204 -6.74 -54.85 -42.55
N THR A 205 -5.78 -55.73 -42.28
CA THR A 205 -5.06 -55.77 -41.00
C THR A 205 -3.65 -55.26 -41.23
N GLY A 206 -3.30 -54.14 -40.61
CA GLY A 206 -1.97 -53.56 -40.78
C GLY A 206 -1.90 -52.10 -40.34
N GLN A 207 -1.04 -51.34 -41.02
CA GLN A 207 -0.83 -49.92 -40.78
C GLN A 207 -1.33 -49.07 -41.95
N MET A 208 -2.21 -48.13 -41.65
CA MET A 208 -2.58 -47.03 -42.52
C MET A 208 -1.83 -45.77 -42.09
N SER A 209 -1.05 -45.16 -42.97
CA SER A 209 -0.31 -43.93 -42.69
C SER A 209 -1.00 -42.74 -43.33
N VAL A 210 -1.11 -41.65 -42.57
CA VAL A 210 -1.51 -40.32 -43.02
C VAL A 210 -0.26 -39.48 -43.15
N ALA A 211 0.09 -39.08 -44.38
CA ALA A 211 1.38 -38.45 -44.67
C ALA A 211 1.74 -37.29 -43.72
N GLY A 212 2.85 -37.46 -42.99
CA GLY A 212 3.42 -36.48 -42.07
C GLY A 212 2.57 -36.17 -40.83
N LEU A 213 1.53 -36.94 -40.53
CA LEU A 213 0.64 -36.73 -39.38
C LEU A 213 0.64 -37.92 -38.43
N ALA A 214 0.19 -39.10 -38.89
CA ALA A 214 -0.03 -40.24 -38.01
C ALA A 214 0.05 -41.58 -38.73
N SER A 215 0.34 -42.65 -37.98
CA SER A 215 0.21 -44.05 -38.40
C SER A 215 -0.85 -44.71 -37.53
N ILE A 216 -1.79 -45.39 -38.19
CA ILE A 216 -2.96 -46.00 -37.59
C ILE A 216 -2.82 -47.50 -37.77
N SER A 217 -2.77 -48.23 -36.67
CA SER A 217 -2.57 -49.68 -36.66
C SER A 217 -3.80 -50.41 -36.16
N GLY A 218 -4.16 -51.50 -36.84
CA GLY A 218 -5.22 -52.41 -36.42
C GLY A 218 -5.97 -53.03 -37.60
N ASN A 219 -7.24 -53.36 -37.36
CA ASN A 219 -8.13 -53.98 -38.34
C ASN A 219 -9.11 -52.93 -38.88
N PHE A 220 -9.12 -52.76 -40.20
CA PHE A 220 -10.00 -51.86 -40.93
C PHE A 220 -10.94 -52.69 -41.80
N ILE A 221 -12.22 -52.33 -41.81
CA ILE A 221 -13.20 -52.85 -42.77
C ILE A 221 -13.50 -51.70 -43.72
N LEU A 222 -13.26 -51.91 -45.01
CA LEU A 222 -13.50 -50.96 -46.07
C LEU A 222 -14.71 -51.39 -46.89
N GLU A 223 -15.49 -50.43 -47.39
CA GLU A 223 -16.63 -50.65 -48.26
C GLU A 223 -16.74 -49.57 -49.34
N GLN A 224 -17.09 -49.97 -50.57
CA GLN A 224 -17.45 -49.04 -51.63
C GLN A 224 -18.95 -48.78 -51.58
N SER A 225 -19.36 -47.52 -51.41
CA SER A 225 -20.78 -47.13 -51.32
C SER A 225 -21.00 -45.78 -51.99
N ASN A 226 -21.93 -45.71 -52.95
CA ASN A 226 -22.32 -44.48 -53.66
C ASN A 226 -21.13 -43.69 -54.27
N GLY A 227 -20.10 -44.37 -54.76
CA GLY A 227 -18.90 -43.73 -55.32
C GLY A 227 -17.91 -43.21 -54.28
N GLU A 228 -18.10 -43.55 -53.00
CA GLU A 228 -17.16 -43.26 -51.92
C GLU A 228 -16.54 -44.56 -51.39
N THR A 229 -15.27 -44.49 -50.99
CA THR A 229 -14.64 -45.52 -50.17
C THR A 229 -14.81 -45.17 -48.70
N LEU A 230 -15.52 -46.03 -47.97
CA LEU A 230 -15.74 -45.91 -46.54
C LEU A 230 -14.80 -46.88 -45.82
N ALA A 231 -14.33 -46.52 -44.62
CA ALA A 231 -13.69 -47.48 -43.74
C ALA A 231 -14.10 -47.26 -42.28
N ALA A 232 -14.20 -48.36 -41.53
CA ALA A 232 -14.46 -48.34 -40.10
C ALA A 232 -13.60 -49.37 -39.35
N GLY A 233 -13.32 -49.10 -38.07
CA GLY A 233 -12.59 -50.02 -37.19
C GLY A 233 -12.74 -49.65 -35.71
N THR A 234 -12.48 -50.60 -34.81
CA THR A 234 -12.51 -50.41 -33.35
C THR A 234 -11.31 -51.04 -32.67
N GLY A 235 -10.83 -50.42 -31.58
CA GLY A 235 -9.66 -50.91 -30.84
C GLY A 235 -8.34 -50.61 -31.55
N LEU A 236 -8.31 -49.59 -32.42
CA LEU A 236 -7.12 -49.20 -33.18
C LEU A 236 -6.20 -48.33 -32.32
N THR A 237 -4.95 -48.23 -32.75
CA THR A 237 -3.99 -47.27 -32.19
C THR A 237 -3.53 -46.33 -33.29
N ALA A 238 -3.79 -45.03 -33.12
CA ALA A 238 -3.29 -43.97 -33.98
C ALA A 238 -2.14 -43.24 -33.27
N SER A 239 -0.92 -43.31 -33.80
CA SER A 239 0.27 -42.68 -33.22
C SER A 239 0.80 -41.59 -34.14
N MET A 240 1.17 -40.44 -33.59
CA MET A 240 1.80 -39.36 -34.34
C MET A 240 3.11 -39.85 -34.96
N THR A 241 3.33 -39.55 -36.25
CA THR A 241 4.53 -40.01 -36.96
C THR A 241 5.68 -39.04 -36.79
N GLY A 242 6.88 -39.54 -36.49
CA GLY A 242 8.10 -38.74 -36.48
C GLY A 242 8.26 -37.86 -35.25
N ASP A 243 7.40 -37.98 -34.24
CA ASP A 243 7.58 -37.36 -32.93
C ASP A 243 8.50 -38.21 -32.04
N SER A 244 9.16 -37.59 -31.06
CA SER A 244 9.77 -38.33 -29.94
C SER A 244 8.82 -38.41 -28.73
N SER A 245 7.76 -37.59 -28.73
CA SER A 245 6.87 -37.40 -27.59
C SER A 245 5.88 -38.54 -27.40
N GLY A 246 5.69 -39.40 -28.42
CA GLY A 246 4.84 -40.58 -28.34
C GLY A 246 3.37 -40.24 -28.16
N LEU A 247 2.85 -39.19 -28.81
CA LEU A 247 1.43 -38.87 -28.77
C LEU A 247 0.65 -39.97 -29.53
N ALA A 248 -0.34 -40.56 -28.85
CA ALA A 248 -1.17 -41.58 -29.44
C ALA A 248 -2.63 -41.51 -28.95
N VAL A 249 -3.52 -42.04 -29.78
CA VAL A 249 -4.88 -42.43 -29.43
C VAL A 249 -4.91 -43.95 -29.38
N THR A 250 -5.25 -44.55 -28.23
CA THR A 250 -5.42 -46.00 -28.08
C THR A 250 -6.90 -46.36 -27.94
N ASN A 251 -7.23 -47.64 -28.13
CA ASN A 251 -8.62 -48.14 -28.10
C ASN A 251 -9.56 -47.35 -29.04
N ALA A 252 -9.03 -46.84 -30.16
CA ALA A 252 -9.74 -45.89 -31.00
C ALA A 252 -10.87 -46.54 -31.80
N THR A 253 -11.98 -45.82 -31.92
CA THR A 253 -12.97 -46.02 -32.98
C THR A 253 -12.55 -45.16 -34.18
N PHE A 254 -12.44 -45.78 -35.35
CA PHE A 254 -11.94 -45.17 -36.57
C PHE A 254 -13.02 -45.10 -37.64
N GLY A 255 -13.15 -43.95 -38.28
CA GLY A 255 -13.96 -43.74 -39.48
C GLY A 255 -13.14 -43.03 -40.55
N LEU A 256 -13.36 -43.41 -41.82
CA LEU A 256 -12.80 -42.76 -43.00
C LEU A 256 -13.87 -42.69 -44.09
N ILE A 257 -13.91 -41.55 -44.79
CA ILE A 257 -14.64 -41.36 -46.04
C ILE A 257 -13.64 -40.83 -47.06
N VAL A 258 -13.56 -41.45 -48.22
CA VAL A 258 -12.84 -40.95 -49.40
C VAL A 258 -13.84 -40.75 -50.53
N SER A 259 -13.98 -39.52 -51.01
CA SER A 259 -14.83 -39.19 -52.15
C SER A 259 -14.17 -39.55 -53.48
N SER A 260 -14.97 -39.57 -54.55
CA SER A 260 -14.52 -39.93 -55.91
C SER A 260 -13.43 -39.01 -56.48
N ASP A 261 -13.29 -37.80 -55.97
CA ASP A 261 -12.23 -36.83 -56.32
C ASP A 261 -10.93 -37.06 -55.51
N GLY A 262 -10.91 -38.07 -54.64
CA GLY A 262 -9.79 -38.42 -53.77
C GLY A 262 -9.67 -37.56 -52.51
N ASN A 263 -10.57 -36.62 -52.26
CA ASN A 263 -10.61 -35.94 -50.96
C ASN A 263 -11.08 -36.91 -49.86
N TYR A 264 -10.61 -36.69 -48.63
CA TYR A 264 -11.00 -37.56 -47.53
C TYR A 264 -11.15 -36.82 -46.21
N ALA A 265 -11.98 -37.41 -45.35
CA ALA A 265 -12.08 -37.07 -43.94
C ALA A 265 -11.98 -38.35 -43.12
N LEU A 266 -11.17 -38.30 -42.05
CA LEU A 266 -11.04 -39.39 -41.10
C LEU A 266 -10.97 -38.87 -39.67
N GLU A 267 -11.49 -39.70 -38.79
CA GLU A 267 -11.42 -39.53 -37.34
C GLU A 267 -11.01 -40.85 -36.69
N ALA A 268 -10.08 -40.80 -35.74
CA ALA A 268 -9.78 -41.91 -34.85
C ALA A 268 -9.86 -41.43 -33.40
N ALA A 269 -10.97 -41.68 -32.71
CA ALA A 269 -11.24 -41.18 -31.36
C ALA A 269 -11.14 -42.29 -30.31
N GLY A 270 -10.43 -42.04 -29.22
CA GLY A 270 -10.15 -43.02 -28.16
C GLY A 270 -9.40 -42.41 -26.98
N ASP A 271 -8.69 -43.23 -26.22
CA ASP A 271 -7.96 -42.80 -25.03
C ASP A 271 -6.67 -42.05 -25.42
N ALA A 272 -6.46 -40.88 -24.84
CA ALA A 272 -5.22 -40.12 -25.01
C ALA A 272 -4.04 -40.83 -24.33
N SER A 273 -2.90 -40.87 -25.01
CA SER A 273 -1.64 -41.38 -24.46
C SER A 273 -0.49 -40.49 -24.86
N LEU A 274 0.42 -40.25 -23.92
CA LEU A 274 1.68 -39.53 -24.13
C LEU A 274 2.77 -40.27 -23.36
N SER A 275 3.71 -40.90 -24.07
CA SER A 275 4.68 -41.83 -23.46
C SER A 275 6.15 -41.41 -23.60
N GLY A 276 6.46 -40.48 -24.50
CA GLY A 276 7.82 -40.05 -24.81
C GLY A 276 8.36 -38.93 -23.93
N LEU A 277 7.54 -38.35 -23.04
CA LEU A 277 7.95 -37.23 -22.18
C LEU A 277 7.95 -37.65 -20.71
N ALA A 278 9.15 -37.79 -20.13
CA ALA A 278 9.29 -38.18 -18.74
C ALA A 278 8.60 -37.16 -17.80
N GLY A 279 7.76 -37.66 -16.89
CA GLY A 279 7.02 -36.84 -15.93
C GLY A 279 5.87 -36.03 -16.52
N VAL A 280 5.46 -36.33 -17.76
CA VAL A 280 4.29 -35.70 -18.40
C VAL A 280 3.33 -36.79 -18.85
N SER A 281 2.04 -36.64 -18.53
CA SER A 281 0.99 -37.55 -18.99
C SER A 281 -0.21 -36.77 -19.55
N LEU A 282 -0.90 -37.39 -20.50
CA LEU A 282 -2.12 -36.85 -21.09
C LEU A 282 -3.24 -37.88 -20.88
N GLY A 283 -4.39 -37.43 -20.37
CA GLY A 283 -5.56 -38.28 -20.15
C GLY A 283 -6.85 -37.62 -20.64
N GLY A 284 -7.86 -38.45 -20.91
CA GLY A 284 -9.13 -38.08 -21.52
C GLY A 284 -9.27 -38.64 -22.94
N THR A 285 -10.26 -38.14 -23.68
CA THR A 285 -10.53 -38.61 -25.05
C THR A 285 -9.83 -37.72 -26.08
N LEU A 286 -8.99 -38.32 -26.91
CA LEU A 286 -8.28 -37.65 -28.01
C LEU A 286 -8.73 -38.24 -29.35
N SER A 287 -8.91 -37.40 -30.35
CA SER A 287 -9.19 -37.74 -31.74
C SER A 287 -7.96 -37.44 -32.59
N LEU A 288 -7.61 -38.35 -33.51
CA LEU A 288 -6.84 -38.01 -34.70
C LEU A 288 -7.81 -37.46 -35.74
N GLU A 289 -7.61 -36.21 -36.18
CA GLU A 289 -8.49 -35.51 -37.10
C GLU A 289 -7.75 -35.12 -38.37
N ARG A 290 -8.24 -35.61 -39.51
CA ARG A 290 -7.75 -35.20 -40.82
C ARG A 290 -8.91 -35.02 -41.79
N ASN A 291 -8.98 -33.84 -42.40
CA ASN A 291 -9.94 -33.55 -43.46
C ASN A 291 -9.24 -32.74 -44.56
N SER A 292 -9.19 -33.28 -45.77
CA SER A 292 -8.58 -32.60 -46.93
C SER A 292 -9.57 -31.70 -47.67
N THR A 293 -10.86 -31.74 -47.32
CA THR A 293 -11.90 -30.93 -47.95
C THR A 293 -11.94 -29.51 -47.36
N ALA A 294 -12.51 -28.57 -48.12
CA ALA A 294 -12.74 -27.20 -47.68
C ALA A 294 -13.97 -27.02 -46.77
N THR A 295 -14.68 -28.11 -46.44
CA THR A 295 -15.92 -28.11 -45.64
C THR A 295 -15.79 -29.06 -44.45
N ALA A 296 -16.43 -28.75 -43.33
CA ALA A 296 -16.48 -29.69 -42.22
C ALA A 296 -17.24 -30.96 -42.64
N VAL A 297 -16.80 -32.12 -42.16
CA VAL A 297 -17.48 -33.40 -42.35
C VAL A 297 -18.03 -33.85 -41.02
N ASN A 298 -19.36 -33.91 -40.91
CA ASN A 298 -20.06 -34.47 -39.76
C ASN A 298 -20.97 -35.60 -40.27
N ARG A 299 -20.51 -36.83 -40.15
CA ARG A 299 -21.18 -38.00 -40.72
C ARG A 299 -20.95 -39.24 -39.88
N THR A 300 -21.99 -40.04 -39.71
CA THR A 300 -21.86 -41.41 -39.22
C THR A 300 -21.58 -42.34 -40.39
N VAL A 301 -20.50 -43.10 -40.31
CA VAL A 301 -20.11 -44.14 -41.26
C VAL A 301 -20.44 -45.49 -40.63
N THR A 302 -21.18 -46.32 -41.35
CA THR A 302 -21.39 -47.73 -40.99
C THR A 302 -20.82 -48.57 -42.10
N VAL A 303 -19.84 -49.42 -41.79
CA VAL A 303 -19.30 -50.39 -42.72
C VAL A 303 -19.54 -51.78 -42.15
N SER A 304 -20.29 -52.60 -42.89
CA SER A 304 -20.84 -53.86 -42.38
C SER A 304 -21.68 -53.68 -41.09
N SER A 305 -21.09 -53.87 -39.90
CA SER A 305 -21.75 -53.65 -38.59
C SER A 305 -20.97 -52.70 -37.68
N THR A 306 -19.81 -52.22 -38.12
CA THR A 306 -18.97 -51.29 -37.36
C THR A 306 -19.40 -49.87 -37.69
N THR A 307 -19.76 -49.10 -36.66
CA THR A 307 -20.18 -47.71 -36.80
C THR A 307 -19.13 -46.78 -36.21
N ALA A 308 -18.80 -45.71 -36.93
CA ALA A 308 -17.92 -44.64 -36.48
C ALA A 308 -18.55 -43.28 -36.81
N VAL A 309 -18.39 -42.31 -35.91
CA VAL A 309 -18.72 -40.91 -36.18
C VAL A 309 -17.46 -40.22 -36.68
N ILE A 310 -17.61 -39.39 -37.69
CA ILE A 310 -16.58 -38.49 -38.21
C ILE A 310 -17.16 -37.09 -38.02
N ASP A 311 -16.65 -36.33 -37.07
CA ASP A 311 -16.98 -34.91 -36.83
C ASP A 311 -15.70 -34.08 -36.90
N VAL A 312 -15.27 -33.79 -38.14
CA VAL A 312 -13.93 -33.24 -38.41
C VAL A 312 -14.06 -31.89 -39.13
N PRO A 313 -13.46 -30.80 -38.58
CA PRO A 313 -13.48 -29.49 -39.22
C PRO A 313 -12.88 -29.47 -40.64
N ALA A 314 -13.24 -28.46 -41.43
CA ALA A 314 -12.63 -28.23 -42.74
C ALA A 314 -11.10 -28.10 -42.62
N SER A 315 -10.35 -28.69 -43.55
CA SER A 315 -8.89 -28.62 -43.61
C SER A 315 -8.15 -29.11 -42.35
N ALA A 316 -8.81 -29.86 -41.44
CA ALA A 316 -8.20 -30.32 -40.19
C ALA A 316 -6.94 -31.17 -40.45
N ARG A 317 -5.93 -31.01 -39.58
CA ARG A 317 -4.67 -31.76 -39.59
C ARG A 317 -4.06 -31.77 -38.19
N GLN A 318 -4.68 -32.49 -37.26
CA GLN A 318 -4.36 -32.37 -35.85
C GLN A 318 -4.72 -33.63 -35.07
N PHE A 319 -4.27 -33.68 -33.83
CA PHE A 319 -4.94 -34.44 -32.78
C PHE A 319 -5.70 -33.45 -31.91
N ALA A 320 -6.96 -33.69 -31.58
CA ALA A 320 -7.74 -32.76 -30.76
C ALA A 320 -8.54 -33.50 -29.68
N GLY A 321 -8.90 -32.81 -28.61
CA GLY A 321 -9.69 -33.40 -27.54
C GLY A 321 -10.23 -32.35 -26.59
N ASN A 322 -11.46 -32.54 -26.16
CA ASN A 322 -12.12 -31.65 -25.22
C ASN A 322 -11.93 -32.13 -23.78
N ASN A 323 -11.75 -31.20 -22.85
CA ASN A 323 -11.54 -31.49 -21.42
C ASN A 323 -10.41 -32.50 -21.12
N LEU A 324 -9.38 -32.53 -21.96
CA LEU A 324 -8.18 -33.33 -21.70
C LEU A 324 -7.46 -32.81 -20.47
N THR A 325 -6.80 -33.71 -19.74
CA THR A 325 -5.96 -33.39 -18.58
C THR A 325 -4.51 -33.70 -18.91
N LEU A 326 -3.68 -32.65 -19.02
CA LEU A 326 -2.23 -32.72 -19.14
C LEU A 326 -1.61 -32.58 -17.75
N THR A 327 -0.97 -33.62 -17.23
CA THR A 327 -0.29 -33.59 -15.93
C THR A 327 1.21 -33.47 -16.14
N VAL A 328 1.83 -32.52 -15.46
CA VAL A 328 3.28 -32.37 -15.33
C VAL A 328 3.66 -32.62 -13.88
N ASP A 329 4.47 -33.66 -13.64
CA ASP A 329 4.87 -34.11 -12.32
C ASP A 329 5.52 -32.99 -11.50
N ASN A 330 5.18 -32.96 -10.20
CA ASN A 330 5.63 -31.94 -9.25
C ASN A 330 5.28 -30.48 -9.60
N TYR A 331 4.51 -30.25 -10.67
CA TYR A 331 4.13 -28.92 -11.12
C TYR A 331 2.61 -28.71 -11.05
N ALA A 332 1.86 -29.12 -12.08
CA ALA A 332 0.42 -28.90 -12.18
C ALA A 332 -0.26 -29.93 -13.09
N ALA A 333 -1.55 -30.17 -12.84
CA ALA A 333 -2.46 -30.79 -13.79
C ALA A 333 -3.28 -29.69 -14.47
N LEU A 334 -3.26 -29.64 -15.79
CA LEU A 334 -3.94 -28.64 -16.62
C LEU A 334 -5.06 -29.31 -17.41
N GLN A 335 -6.28 -28.82 -17.25
CA GLN A 335 -7.45 -29.25 -17.99
C GLN A 335 -7.79 -28.22 -19.08
N GLY A 336 -8.22 -28.67 -20.26
CA GLY A 336 -8.66 -27.78 -21.34
C GLY A 336 -9.06 -28.52 -22.61
N ASN A 337 -9.42 -27.77 -23.65
CA ASN A 337 -9.64 -28.31 -24.98
C ASN A 337 -8.34 -28.16 -25.78
N PHE A 338 -7.64 -29.26 -26.00
CA PHE A 338 -6.31 -29.26 -26.62
C PHE A 338 -6.41 -29.60 -28.11
N ALA A 339 -5.52 -28.99 -28.88
CA ALA A 339 -5.17 -29.41 -30.23
C ALA A 339 -3.66 -29.54 -30.33
N PHE A 340 -3.19 -30.60 -30.99
CA PHE A 340 -1.80 -30.95 -31.14
C PHE A 340 -1.46 -31.17 -32.61
N ASP A 341 -0.25 -30.80 -32.99
CA ASP A 341 0.34 -31.13 -34.27
C ASP A 341 1.86 -31.28 -34.15
N GLN A 342 2.51 -31.48 -35.29
CA GLN A 342 3.95 -31.58 -35.36
C GLN A 342 4.55 -30.56 -36.32
N ALA A 343 5.64 -29.92 -35.90
CA ALA A 343 6.52 -29.17 -36.81
C ALA A 343 7.98 -29.24 -36.37
N SER A 344 8.87 -29.42 -37.35
CA SER A 344 10.33 -29.47 -37.15
C SER A 344 10.77 -30.49 -36.08
N GLY A 345 10.07 -31.62 -35.98
CA GLY A 345 10.33 -32.67 -34.99
C GLY A 345 9.72 -32.42 -33.61
N ASN A 346 9.24 -31.21 -33.32
CA ASN A 346 8.59 -30.90 -32.04
C ASN A 346 7.11 -31.27 -32.07
N LEU A 347 6.61 -31.85 -30.97
CA LEU A 347 5.19 -31.89 -30.67
C LEU A 347 4.77 -30.50 -30.20
N ARG A 348 3.77 -29.91 -30.86
CA ARG A 348 3.22 -28.60 -30.50
C ARG A 348 1.79 -28.78 -30.02
N GLY A 349 1.38 -28.00 -29.04
CA GLY A 349 0.03 -28.01 -28.53
C GLY A 349 -0.49 -26.60 -28.26
N VAL A 350 -1.77 -26.41 -28.50
CA VAL A 350 -2.54 -25.24 -28.04
C VAL A 350 -3.75 -25.72 -27.27
N ALA A 351 -4.21 -24.94 -26.29
CA ALA A 351 -5.49 -25.23 -25.64
C ALA A 351 -6.31 -23.98 -25.36
N THR A 352 -7.63 -24.16 -25.33
CA THR A 352 -8.61 -23.17 -24.86
C THR A 352 -9.28 -23.66 -23.58
N SER A 353 -9.89 -22.75 -22.83
CA SER A 353 -10.51 -23.03 -21.52
C SER A 353 -9.54 -23.67 -20.51
N ALA A 354 -8.24 -23.39 -20.68
CA ALA A 354 -7.17 -23.97 -19.90
C ALA A 354 -7.30 -23.56 -18.43
N SER A 355 -7.34 -24.55 -17.54
CA SER A 355 -7.43 -24.36 -16.09
C SER A 355 -6.46 -25.29 -15.39
N GLY A 356 -5.73 -24.80 -14.40
CA GLY A 356 -4.73 -25.60 -13.70
C GLY A 356 -4.18 -24.86 -12.50
N ALA A 357 -3.66 -25.59 -11.51
CA ALA A 357 -3.15 -25.00 -10.28
C ALA A 357 -1.96 -25.79 -9.70
N LEU A 358 -1.03 -25.05 -9.11
CA LEU A 358 -0.08 -25.58 -8.15
C LEU A 358 -0.86 -25.95 -6.90
N THR A 359 -0.78 -27.21 -6.47
CA THR A 359 -1.56 -27.73 -5.33
C THR A 359 -0.64 -28.33 -4.27
N ALA A 360 -0.79 -27.88 -3.04
CA ALA A 360 -0.15 -28.41 -1.84
C ALA A 360 -1.23 -28.71 -0.79
N GLY A 361 -1.58 -29.99 -0.60
CA GLY A 361 -2.69 -30.39 0.27
C GLY A 361 -4.00 -29.71 -0.10
N THR A 362 -4.55 -28.91 0.82
CA THR A 362 -5.80 -28.16 0.64
C THR A 362 -5.61 -26.77 0.00
N VAL A 363 -4.36 -26.34 -0.19
CA VAL A 363 -4.03 -25.04 -0.76
C VAL A 363 -3.78 -25.18 -2.26
N SER A 364 -4.37 -24.29 -3.05
CA SER A 364 -4.16 -24.23 -4.50
C SER A 364 -4.00 -22.80 -5.01
N ALA A 365 -3.05 -22.60 -5.93
CA ALA A 365 -2.82 -21.34 -6.64
C ALA A 365 -2.65 -21.63 -8.13
N GLY A 366 -3.49 -21.02 -8.97
CA GLY A 366 -3.56 -21.36 -10.38
C GLY A 366 -4.32 -20.34 -11.22
N LEU A 367 -4.83 -20.81 -12.34
CA LEU A 367 -5.64 -20.03 -13.26
C LEU A 367 -6.83 -20.83 -13.78
N THR A 368 -7.86 -20.12 -14.25
CA THR A 368 -9.04 -20.70 -14.92
C THR A 368 -9.39 -19.98 -16.21
N GLY A 369 -9.99 -20.72 -17.15
CA GLY A 369 -10.56 -20.19 -18.40
C GLY A 369 -9.55 -19.58 -19.37
N GLY A 370 -8.30 -20.03 -19.33
CA GLY A 370 -7.19 -19.47 -20.08
C GLY A 370 -6.96 -20.04 -21.48
N THR A 371 -5.89 -19.56 -22.12
CA THR A 371 -5.27 -20.19 -23.30
C THR A 371 -3.94 -20.81 -22.90
N LEU A 372 -3.49 -21.83 -23.64
CA LEU A 372 -2.23 -22.54 -23.40
C LEU A 372 -1.46 -22.73 -24.70
N ALA A 373 -0.15 -22.56 -24.66
CA ALA A 373 0.78 -23.00 -25.69
C ALA A 373 1.77 -24.00 -25.07
N MET A 374 2.11 -25.06 -25.80
CA MET A 374 3.16 -25.99 -25.42
C MET A 374 4.01 -26.46 -26.60
N VAL A 375 5.27 -26.73 -26.33
CA VAL A 375 6.21 -27.41 -27.23
C VAL A 375 6.97 -28.46 -26.45
N ALA A 376 6.92 -29.70 -26.93
CA ALA A 376 7.78 -30.77 -26.48
C ALA A 376 8.83 -31.09 -27.56
N THR A 377 10.10 -31.06 -27.18
CA THR A 377 11.22 -31.20 -28.11
C THR A 377 11.67 -32.66 -28.27
N PRO A 378 12.42 -32.99 -29.34
CA PRO A 378 13.05 -34.30 -29.52
C PRO A 378 14.00 -34.77 -28.40
N GLN A 379 14.33 -33.91 -27.44
CA GLN A 379 15.20 -34.19 -26.29
C GLN A 379 14.41 -34.34 -24.99
N ASP A 380 13.11 -34.62 -25.10
CA ASP A 380 12.16 -34.83 -24.00
C ASP A 380 12.10 -33.64 -23.04
N LYS A 381 12.18 -32.42 -23.60
CA LYS A 381 12.04 -31.16 -22.87
C LYS A 381 10.72 -30.50 -23.20
N LEU A 382 10.10 -29.88 -22.20
CA LEU A 382 8.82 -29.20 -22.33
C LEU A 382 8.97 -27.69 -22.10
N ALA A 383 8.38 -26.93 -23.00
CA ALA A 383 8.02 -25.53 -22.81
C ALA A 383 6.49 -25.44 -22.79
N LEU A 384 5.92 -24.85 -21.75
CA LEU A 384 4.49 -24.71 -21.57
C LEU A 384 4.20 -23.38 -20.89
N GLU A 385 3.25 -22.64 -21.45
CA GLU A 385 2.67 -21.47 -20.81
C GLU A 385 1.16 -21.51 -20.94
N ALA A 386 0.45 -21.30 -19.82
CA ALA A 386 -0.99 -21.01 -19.82
C ALA A 386 -1.24 -19.64 -19.22
N GLN A 387 -2.17 -18.87 -19.79
CA GLN A 387 -2.56 -17.54 -19.29
C GLN A 387 -4.07 -17.48 -19.10
N GLY A 388 -4.54 -17.06 -17.91
CA GLY A 388 -5.96 -16.98 -17.58
C GLY A 388 -6.26 -16.08 -16.39
N THR A 389 -7.42 -16.29 -15.77
CA THR A 389 -7.84 -15.57 -14.55
C THR A 389 -7.29 -16.24 -13.30
N LEU A 390 -6.79 -15.47 -12.32
CA LEU A 390 -6.26 -16.02 -11.06
C LEU A 390 -7.34 -16.82 -10.32
N SER A 391 -7.00 -18.04 -9.90
CA SER A 391 -7.73 -18.83 -8.92
C SER A 391 -6.80 -19.15 -7.75
N LEU A 392 -7.08 -18.61 -6.57
CA LEU A 392 -6.31 -18.86 -5.34
C LEU A 392 -7.25 -19.29 -4.22
N SER A 393 -6.97 -20.47 -3.64
CA SER A 393 -7.70 -21.00 -2.48
C SER A 393 -6.70 -21.34 -1.38
N ALA A 394 -6.74 -20.58 -0.29
CA ALA A 394 -5.93 -20.80 0.90
C ALA A 394 -6.64 -20.23 2.14
N THR A 395 -6.66 -20.98 3.24
CA THR A 395 -7.26 -20.52 4.50
C THR A 395 -6.65 -19.19 4.97
N GLY A 396 -7.49 -18.20 5.26
CA GLY A 396 -7.05 -16.89 5.71
C GLY A 396 -6.47 -16.00 4.61
N ILE A 397 -6.65 -16.34 3.34
CA ILE A 397 -6.44 -15.42 2.21
C ILE A 397 -7.80 -15.14 1.56
N SER A 398 -8.12 -13.87 1.34
CA SER A 398 -9.37 -13.46 0.69
C SER A 398 -9.14 -12.34 -0.32
N SER A 399 -10.14 -12.10 -1.18
CA SER A 399 -10.13 -11.02 -2.19
C SER A 399 -8.89 -11.04 -3.08
N ALA A 400 -8.36 -12.23 -3.38
CA ALA A 400 -7.17 -12.39 -4.20
C ALA A 400 -7.49 -12.13 -5.68
N THR A 401 -6.83 -11.15 -6.27
CA THR A 401 -6.98 -10.77 -7.69
C THR A 401 -5.62 -10.51 -8.31
N ALA A 402 -5.48 -10.74 -9.62
CA ALA A 402 -4.34 -10.29 -10.41
C ALA A 402 -4.82 -9.89 -11.80
N SER A 403 -4.13 -8.92 -12.41
CA SER A 403 -4.43 -8.49 -13.80
C SER A 403 -4.05 -9.55 -14.84
N VAL A 404 -3.00 -10.33 -14.54
CA VAL A 404 -2.52 -11.44 -15.37
C VAL A 404 -2.10 -12.58 -14.44
N ALA A 405 -2.49 -13.82 -14.76
CA ALA A 405 -1.98 -15.03 -14.13
C ALA A 405 -1.44 -15.98 -15.20
N ARG A 406 -0.22 -16.49 -15.03
CA ARG A 406 0.43 -17.43 -15.95
C ARG A 406 1.06 -18.63 -15.26
N LEU A 407 0.70 -19.83 -15.69
CA LEU A 407 1.49 -21.03 -15.39
C LEU A 407 2.61 -21.10 -16.42
N ARG A 408 3.86 -21.03 -15.98
CA ARG A 408 5.07 -21.09 -16.80
C ARG A 408 5.91 -22.30 -16.41
N TYR A 409 6.15 -23.18 -17.39
CA TYR A 409 7.06 -24.31 -17.28
C TYR A 409 8.05 -24.29 -18.45
N ASN A 410 9.34 -24.27 -18.15
CA ASN A 410 10.37 -24.36 -19.19
C ASN A 410 11.56 -25.17 -18.72
N SER A 411 11.74 -26.33 -19.35
CA SER A 411 12.91 -27.19 -19.18
C SER A 411 13.79 -27.26 -20.42
N THR A 412 13.47 -26.50 -21.48
CA THR A 412 14.17 -26.57 -22.78
C THR A 412 15.46 -25.74 -22.81
N ASN A 413 15.69 -24.90 -21.80
CA ASN A 413 16.78 -23.93 -21.76
C ASN A 413 16.84 -23.07 -23.03
N THR A 414 15.67 -22.75 -23.60
CA THR A 414 15.48 -21.85 -24.76
C THR A 414 14.41 -20.83 -24.42
N THR A 415 14.54 -19.60 -24.91
CA THR A 415 13.48 -18.59 -24.77
C THR A 415 12.36 -18.85 -25.78
N TRP A 416 11.11 -18.79 -25.32
CA TRP A 416 9.92 -18.96 -26.17
C TRP A 416 9.06 -17.70 -26.24
N THR A 417 9.36 -16.68 -25.43
CA THR A 417 8.63 -15.41 -25.40
C THR A 417 8.40 -14.83 -26.79
N GLY A 418 7.14 -14.49 -27.09
CA GLY A 418 6.67 -13.94 -28.35
C GLY A 418 6.34 -14.97 -29.43
N GLN A 419 6.67 -16.24 -29.25
CA GLN A 419 6.34 -17.27 -30.25
C GLN A 419 4.88 -17.69 -30.18
N SER A 420 4.26 -17.86 -31.35
CA SER A 420 2.86 -18.27 -31.48
C SER A 420 2.74 -19.62 -32.18
N ILE A 421 1.81 -20.44 -31.71
CA ILE A 421 1.45 -21.73 -32.29
C ILE A 421 0.00 -21.60 -32.77
N SER A 422 -0.30 -22.10 -33.97
CA SER A 422 -1.66 -22.13 -34.52
C SER A 422 -2.00 -23.53 -35.01
N ILE A 423 -3.04 -24.13 -34.43
CA ILE A 423 -3.49 -25.51 -34.72
C ILE A 423 -5.03 -25.47 -34.73
N GLY A 424 -5.66 -26.02 -35.77
CA GLY A 424 -7.13 -26.09 -35.85
C GLY A 424 -7.86 -24.75 -35.77
N GLY A 425 -7.22 -23.66 -36.22
CA GLY A 425 -7.76 -22.29 -36.08
C GLY A 425 -7.62 -21.67 -34.69
N THR A 426 -7.08 -22.40 -33.71
CA THR A 426 -6.73 -21.88 -32.38
C THR A 426 -5.30 -21.38 -32.38
N THR A 427 -5.08 -20.15 -31.93
CA THR A 427 -3.74 -19.57 -31.76
C THR A 427 -3.46 -19.29 -30.28
N ALA A 428 -2.28 -19.69 -29.81
CA ALA A 428 -1.78 -19.32 -28.50
C ALA A 428 -0.33 -18.83 -28.61
N THR A 429 0.04 -17.89 -27.73
CA THR A 429 1.36 -17.24 -27.71
C THR A 429 2.01 -17.44 -26.35
N PHE A 430 3.29 -17.77 -26.34
CA PHE A 430 4.11 -17.69 -25.13
C PHE A 430 4.38 -16.21 -24.83
N ALA A 431 3.62 -15.61 -23.93
CA ALA A 431 3.70 -14.20 -23.61
C ALA A 431 4.94 -13.85 -22.77
N ASP A 432 5.41 -14.75 -21.90
CA ASP A 432 6.61 -14.54 -21.08
C ASP A 432 7.20 -15.89 -20.61
N LEU A 433 7.93 -16.58 -21.49
CA LEU A 433 8.58 -17.84 -21.18
C LEU A 433 10.09 -17.74 -21.42
N PRO A 434 10.85 -17.18 -20.45
CA PRO A 434 12.27 -16.91 -20.59
C PRO A 434 13.09 -18.20 -20.68
N GLN A 435 14.34 -18.06 -21.12
CA GLN A 435 15.30 -19.15 -21.14
C GLN A 435 15.54 -19.66 -19.71
N SER A 436 15.22 -20.93 -19.46
CA SER A 436 15.50 -21.59 -18.18
C SER A 436 15.65 -23.10 -18.33
N PRO A 437 16.54 -23.75 -17.55
CA PRO A 437 16.63 -25.20 -17.51
C PRO A 437 15.61 -25.85 -16.58
N SER A 438 14.92 -25.08 -15.73
CA SER A 438 14.09 -25.62 -14.64
C SER A 438 13.01 -24.64 -14.15
N LEU A 439 12.43 -23.82 -15.04
CA LEU A 439 11.37 -22.89 -14.66
C LEU A 439 10.08 -23.68 -14.40
N GLN A 440 9.48 -23.48 -13.24
CA GLN A 440 8.21 -24.11 -12.84
C GLN A 440 7.49 -23.21 -11.83
N VAL A 441 6.77 -22.21 -12.34
CA VAL A 441 6.13 -21.18 -11.51
C VAL A 441 4.73 -20.82 -12.00
N LEU A 442 3.91 -20.28 -11.10
CA LEU A 442 2.77 -19.43 -11.39
C LEU A 442 3.22 -17.97 -11.22
N SER A 443 3.18 -17.16 -12.27
CA SER A 443 3.46 -15.72 -12.18
C SER A 443 2.18 -14.89 -12.23
N LEU A 444 2.13 -13.84 -11.42
CA LEU A 444 1.01 -12.92 -11.25
C LEU A 444 1.49 -11.49 -11.44
N GLN A 445 0.76 -10.70 -12.24
CA GLN A 445 1.00 -9.26 -12.36
C GLN A 445 -0.11 -8.47 -11.66
N GLY A 446 0.26 -7.53 -10.80
CA GLY A 446 -0.70 -6.73 -10.03
C GLY A 446 -1.55 -7.57 -9.07
N LEU A 447 -0.93 -8.51 -8.37
CA LEU A 447 -1.54 -9.21 -7.24
C LEU A 447 -2.08 -8.18 -6.23
N SER A 448 -3.29 -8.42 -5.74
CA SER A 448 -3.85 -7.84 -4.52
C SER A 448 -4.51 -8.97 -3.74
N ALA A 449 -4.17 -9.15 -2.46
CA ALA A 449 -4.78 -10.19 -1.63
C ALA A 449 -4.80 -9.77 -0.15
N ARG A 450 -5.87 -10.10 0.57
CA ARG A 450 -6.03 -9.81 2.01
C ARG A 450 -5.57 -11.01 2.83
N LEU A 451 -4.57 -10.83 3.69
CA LEU A 451 -4.08 -11.85 4.63
C LEU A 451 -4.83 -11.76 5.96
N GLY A 452 -5.94 -12.49 6.07
CA GLY A 452 -6.82 -12.47 7.25
C GLY A 452 -7.27 -11.05 7.60
N ASN A 453 -7.30 -10.73 8.90
CA ASN A 453 -7.56 -9.37 9.39
C ASN A 453 -6.27 -8.54 9.53
N PHE A 454 -5.14 -8.99 8.98
CA PHE A 454 -3.82 -8.38 9.21
C PHE A 454 -3.49 -7.31 8.17
N VAL A 455 -2.93 -7.66 7.02
CA VAL A 455 -2.57 -6.70 5.94
C VAL A 455 -3.18 -7.10 4.57
N THR A 456 -3.31 -6.13 3.67
CA THR A 456 -3.48 -6.36 2.23
C THR A 456 -2.12 -6.31 1.58
N ILE A 457 -1.77 -7.36 0.84
CA ILE A 457 -0.52 -7.45 0.08
C ILE A 457 -0.78 -7.07 -1.38
N THR A 458 0.13 -6.31 -1.98
CA THR A 458 0.09 -5.98 -3.41
C THR A 458 1.46 -6.18 -4.06
N GLY A 459 1.51 -6.41 -5.37
CA GLY A 459 2.78 -6.47 -6.14
C GLY A 459 2.71 -7.43 -7.32
N ASN A 460 3.85 -7.83 -7.88
CA ASN A 460 3.93 -8.93 -8.85
C ASN A 460 4.43 -10.18 -8.13
N ALA A 461 3.79 -11.34 -8.28
CA ALA A 461 4.18 -12.54 -7.54
C ALA A 461 4.67 -13.64 -8.46
N ALA A 462 5.69 -14.39 -8.04
CA ALA A 462 6.03 -15.69 -8.59
C ALA A 462 5.84 -16.72 -7.47
N ILE A 463 5.09 -17.78 -7.77
CA ILE A 463 4.72 -18.84 -6.83
C ILE A 463 5.25 -20.16 -7.38
N GLN A 464 5.90 -20.96 -6.55
CA GLN A 464 6.33 -22.32 -6.88
C GLN A 464 5.81 -23.30 -5.83
N LYS A 465 5.74 -24.58 -6.22
CA LYS A 465 5.50 -25.68 -5.29
C LYS A 465 6.84 -26.24 -4.83
N ASP A 466 7.01 -26.36 -3.52
CA ASP A 466 8.17 -27.02 -2.90
C ASP A 466 7.66 -28.11 -1.94
N ALA A 467 7.74 -29.36 -2.36
CA ALA A 467 7.20 -30.53 -1.67
C ALA A 467 5.73 -30.36 -1.21
N THR A 468 5.54 -29.86 0.01
CA THR A 468 4.23 -29.69 0.68
C THR A 468 3.85 -28.23 0.93
N GLU A 469 4.65 -27.28 0.42
CA GLU A 469 4.42 -25.85 0.53
C GLU A 469 4.22 -25.20 -0.84
N LEU A 470 3.43 -24.13 -0.88
CA LEU A 470 3.50 -23.12 -1.93
C LEU A 470 4.34 -21.95 -1.41
N GLN A 471 5.41 -21.63 -2.13
CA GLN A 471 6.33 -20.56 -1.79
C GLN A 471 6.19 -19.45 -2.83
N ALA A 472 5.99 -18.22 -2.36
CA ALA A 472 5.79 -17.05 -3.20
C ALA A 472 6.82 -15.97 -2.87
N VAL A 473 7.37 -15.36 -3.90
CA VAL A 473 8.10 -14.09 -3.82
C VAL A 473 7.29 -13.03 -4.55
N ILE A 474 7.02 -11.93 -3.86
CA ILE A 474 6.24 -10.80 -4.37
C ILE A 474 7.22 -9.65 -4.59
N THR A 475 7.41 -9.20 -5.82
CA THR A 475 8.24 -8.04 -6.18
C THR A 475 7.40 -6.77 -6.28
N ASN A 476 8.04 -5.60 -6.08
CA ASN A 476 7.35 -4.32 -5.91
C ASN A 476 6.22 -4.42 -4.88
N ALA A 477 6.53 -5.07 -3.75
CA ALA A 477 5.55 -5.49 -2.78
C ALA A 477 5.13 -4.34 -1.87
N SER A 478 3.85 -4.30 -1.53
CA SER A 478 3.36 -3.56 -0.37
C SER A 478 2.60 -4.48 0.58
N ALA A 479 2.60 -4.15 1.87
CA ALA A 479 1.82 -4.81 2.91
C ALA A 479 1.18 -3.74 3.78
N THR A 480 -0.12 -3.54 3.63
CA THR A 480 -0.83 -2.37 4.19
C THR A 480 -1.98 -2.80 5.10
N ALA A 481 -2.00 -2.25 6.31
CA ALA A 481 -3.15 -2.24 7.21
C ALA A 481 -3.95 -0.95 6.96
N ALA A 482 -5.28 -1.03 6.94
CA ALA A 482 -6.12 0.12 6.64
C ALA A 482 -7.46 0.11 7.39
N ALA A 483 -7.98 1.30 7.66
CA ALA A 483 -9.33 1.58 8.12
C ALA A 483 -9.88 2.77 7.33
N GLY A 484 -10.73 2.48 6.33
CA GLY A 484 -11.16 3.50 5.37
C GLY A 484 -9.99 4.08 4.58
N SER A 485 -9.83 5.41 4.60
CA SER A 485 -8.71 6.09 3.95
C SER A 485 -7.42 6.10 4.78
N ALA A 486 -7.50 5.78 6.07
CA ALA A 486 -6.33 5.73 6.93
C ALA A 486 -5.58 4.42 6.69
N SER A 487 -4.28 4.48 6.42
CA SER A 487 -3.46 3.29 6.19
C SER A 487 -2.05 3.42 6.74
N ALA A 488 -1.45 2.30 7.09
CA ALA A 488 -0.05 2.19 7.47
C ALA A 488 0.51 0.86 6.98
N GLY A 489 1.77 0.82 6.57
CA GLY A 489 2.32 -0.38 5.95
C GLY A 489 3.78 -0.30 5.54
N VAL A 490 4.18 -1.33 4.82
CA VAL A 490 5.52 -1.50 4.26
C VAL A 490 5.44 -1.42 2.75
N SER A 491 6.41 -0.74 2.13
CA SER A 491 6.70 -0.83 0.70
C SER A 491 8.12 -1.31 0.49
N THR A 492 8.31 -2.35 -0.30
CA THR A 492 9.60 -3.02 -0.47
C THR A 492 9.80 -3.54 -1.90
N SER A 493 11.04 -3.79 -2.28
CA SER A 493 11.36 -4.41 -3.57
C SER A 493 10.92 -5.86 -3.64
N ALA A 494 10.94 -6.60 -2.51
CA ALA A 494 10.50 -7.99 -2.45
C ALA A 494 9.96 -8.39 -1.05
N ALA A 495 8.93 -9.23 -1.04
CA ALA A 495 8.35 -9.88 0.13
C ALA A 495 8.20 -11.38 -0.13
N ALA A 496 8.05 -12.19 0.93
CA ALA A 496 7.79 -13.62 0.82
C ALA A 496 6.51 -14.03 1.52
N LEU A 497 5.79 -14.96 0.89
CA LEU A 497 4.64 -15.66 1.47
C LEU A 497 4.84 -17.16 1.28
N VAL A 498 4.77 -17.94 2.36
CA VAL A 498 4.81 -19.40 2.32
C VAL A 498 3.51 -19.94 2.89
N LEU A 499 2.90 -20.89 2.20
CA LEU A 499 1.66 -21.58 2.59
C LEU A 499 1.95 -23.08 2.67
N ASP A 500 1.63 -23.73 3.78
CA ASP A 500 1.72 -25.18 3.87
C ASP A 500 0.48 -25.89 3.34
N SER A 501 0.51 -27.22 3.38
CA SER A 501 -0.60 -28.09 2.95
C SER A 501 -1.95 -27.88 3.67
N THR A 502 -1.96 -27.15 4.79
CA THR A 502 -3.16 -26.86 5.61
C THR A 502 -3.63 -25.41 5.50
N GLY A 503 -2.84 -24.54 4.86
CA GLY A 503 -3.07 -23.09 4.80
C GLY A 503 -2.43 -22.30 5.94
N SER A 504 -1.64 -22.94 6.80
CA SER A 504 -0.78 -22.21 7.74
C SER A 504 0.28 -21.43 6.96
N ARG A 505 0.56 -20.20 7.37
CA ARG A 505 1.32 -19.25 6.56
C ARG A 505 2.43 -18.54 7.31
N GLN A 506 3.52 -18.28 6.58
CA GLN A 506 4.55 -17.31 6.95
C GLN A 506 4.53 -16.17 5.94
N PHE A 507 4.49 -14.93 6.40
CA PHE A 507 4.61 -13.74 5.56
C PHE A 507 5.68 -12.81 6.12
N PHE A 508 6.54 -12.27 5.24
CA PHE A 508 7.56 -11.31 5.63
C PHE A 508 7.76 -10.25 4.55
N ALA A 509 7.73 -8.98 4.96
CA ALA A 509 8.12 -7.84 4.16
C ALA A 509 8.87 -6.83 5.04
N GLU A 510 10.00 -6.33 4.56
CA GLU A 510 10.79 -5.27 5.21
C GLU A 510 11.15 -4.21 4.17
N GLY A 511 10.92 -2.93 4.47
CA GLY A 511 11.15 -1.85 3.52
C GLY A 511 10.79 -0.49 4.09
N SER A 512 10.49 0.47 3.22
CA SER A 512 10.10 1.82 3.61
C SER A 512 8.74 1.83 4.30
N PHE A 513 8.64 2.57 5.40
CA PHE A 513 7.37 2.78 6.08
C PHE A 513 6.47 3.71 5.26
N GLN A 514 5.20 3.33 5.12
CA GLN A 514 4.15 4.15 4.55
C GLN A 514 3.10 4.45 5.62
N LEU A 515 2.66 5.69 5.69
CA LEU A 515 1.59 6.14 6.57
C LEU A 515 0.70 7.12 5.81
N ASN A 516 -0.60 6.96 5.94
CA ASN A 516 -1.59 7.88 5.41
C ASN A 516 -2.64 8.08 6.48
N ILE A 517 -2.52 9.17 7.23
CA ILE A 517 -3.51 9.65 8.20
C ILE A 517 -3.62 11.16 7.98
N ALA A 518 -4.84 11.70 8.07
CA ALA A 518 -5.06 13.14 7.97
C ALA A 518 -4.14 13.92 8.94
N ASP A 519 -3.63 15.06 8.49
CA ASP A 519 -2.78 15.96 9.27
C ASP A 519 -1.40 15.42 9.69
N ILE A 520 -1.03 14.21 9.23
CA ILE A 520 0.32 13.64 9.41
C ILE A 520 1.09 13.68 8.09
N GLY A 521 2.29 14.28 8.11
CA GLY A 521 3.18 14.41 6.97
C GLY A 521 4.63 14.10 7.33
N GLY A 522 5.57 14.43 6.43
CA GLY A 522 7.01 14.29 6.68
C GLY A 522 7.46 12.86 7.04
N ILE A 523 6.76 11.86 6.51
CA ILE A 523 6.95 10.45 6.90
C ILE A 523 8.24 9.91 6.28
N SER A 524 9.12 9.37 7.11
CA SER A 524 10.31 8.63 6.71
C SER A 524 10.60 7.52 7.71
N GLY A 525 11.29 6.47 7.27
CA GLY A 525 11.63 5.34 8.13
C GLY A 525 11.47 3.98 7.45
N THR A 526 11.68 2.93 8.23
CA THR A 526 11.51 1.54 7.79
C THR A 526 10.40 0.86 8.57
N ALA A 527 9.80 -0.17 7.96
CA ALA A 527 8.78 -0.98 8.59
C ALA A 527 8.93 -2.46 8.21
N ILE A 528 8.47 -3.30 9.12
CA ILE A 528 8.45 -4.76 9.01
C ILE A 528 7.02 -5.23 9.19
N SER A 529 6.54 -6.02 8.23
CA SER A 529 5.29 -6.77 8.32
C SER A 529 5.64 -8.26 8.37
N ALA A 530 5.37 -8.90 9.50
CA ALA A 530 5.68 -10.30 9.73
C ALA A 530 4.46 -11.06 10.28
N GLN A 531 4.18 -12.24 9.72
CA GLN A 531 3.15 -13.14 10.21
C GLN A 531 3.65 -14.58 10.21
N ASN A 532 3.37 -15.32 11.28
CA ASN A 532 3.56 -16.76 11.39
C ASN A 532 2.32 -17.34 12.05
N THR A 533 1.44 -18.00 11.29
CA THR A 533 0.22 -18.62 11.85
C THR A 533 0.43 -20.06 12.31
N PHE A 534 1.67 -20.55 12.29
CA PHE A 534 1.97 -21.88 12.78
C PHE A 534 1.96 -21.89 14.31
N ALA A 535 1.49 -23.01 14.89
CA ALA A 535 1.46 -23.23 16.34
C ALA A 535 2.87 -23.38 16.95
N SER A 536 3.91 -23.51 16.12
CA SER A 536 5.31 -23.57 16.52
C SER A 536 6.11 -22.41 15.91
N ALA A 537 7.22 -22.06 16.56
CA ALA A 537 8.20 -21.14 15.99
C ALA A 537 8.79 -21.72 14.69
N ARG A 538 9.16 -20.85 13.76
CA ARG A 538 9.76 -21.19 12.47
C ARG A 538 11.15 -20.55 12.38
N PRO A 539 12.22 -21.32 12.09
CA PRO A 539 13.57 -20.77 12.00
C PRO A 539 13.74 -19.90 10.74
N SER A 540 14.82 -19.12 10.72
CA SER A 540 15.22 -18.35 9.54
C SER A 540 15.47 -19.25 8.34
N ARG A 541 14.97 -18.86 7.16
CA ARG A 541 15.20 -19.58 5.89
C ARG A 541 15.07 -18.65 4.68
N SER A 542 15.74 -19.01 3.58
CA SER A 542 15.62 -18.30 2.31
C SER A 542 14.56 -18.92 1.43
N ILE A 543 13.75 -18.08 0.79
CA ILE A 543 12.78 -18.47 -0.22
C ILE A 543 13.22 -17.88 -1.54
N THR A 544 13.50 -18.74 -2.52
CA THR A 544 13.94 -18.35 -3.85
C THR A 544 12.93 -18.82 -4.87
N VAL A 545 12.30 -17.88 -5.59
CA VAL A 545 11.35 -18.15 -6.66
C VAL A 545 11.67 -17.26 -7.84
N ASP A 546 11.72 -17.84 -9.04
CA ASP A 546 12.02 -17.14 -10.30
C ASP A 546 13.29 -16.24 -10.21
N GLY A 547 14.34 -16.77 -9.58
CA GLY A 547 15.64 -16.10 -9.40
C GLY A 547 15.69 -15.03 -8.30
N THR A 548 14.56 -14.62 -7.72
CA THR A 548 14.51 -13.64 -6.62
C THR A 548 14.52 -14.35 -5.27
N THR A 549 15.35 -13.89 -4.34
CA THR A 549 15.47 -14.48 -3.00
C THR A 549 15.05 -13.50 -1.91
N VAL A 550 14.22 -13.96 -0.97
CA VAL A 550 13.86 -13.24 0.26
C VAL A 550 14.18 -14.13 1.45
N THR A 551 14.86 -13.57 2.46
CA THR A 551 15.15 -14.27 3.72
C THR A 551 14.03 -14.02 4.71
N LEU A 552 13.31 -15.05 5.13
CA LEU A 552 12.40 -14.97 6.26
C LEU A 552 13.22 -15.07 7.55
N PRO A 553 13.08 -14.13 8.50
CA PRO A 553 13.72 -14.25 9.80
C PRO A 553 13.07 -15.37 10.64
N SER A 554 13.68 -15.68 11.78
CA SER A 554 13.03 -16.53 12.79
C SER A 554 11.76 -15.86 13.30
N MET A 555 10.64 -16.58 13.33
CA MET A 555 9.35 -16.07 13.79
C MET A 555 8.79 -16.97 14.90
N THR A 556 8.33 -16.37 16.00
CA THR A 556 7.65 -17.09 17.07
C THR A 556 6.29 -17.63 16.62
N ALA A 557 5.78 -18.64 17.32
CA ALA A 557 4.45 -19.19 17.05
C ALA A 557 3.37 -18.10 17.12
N ASN A 558 2.38 -18.15 16.23
CA ASN A 558 1.24 -17.21 16.16
C ASN A 558 1.63 -15.71 16.06
N LEU A 559 2.82 -15.40 15.54
CA LEU A 559 3.26 -14.02 15.36
C LEU A 559 2.35 -13.30 14.35
N GLN A 560 1.92 -12.09 14.71
CA GLN A 560 1.35 -11.12 13.79
C GLN A 560 1.86 -9.74 14.23
N SER A 561 2.68 -9.10 13.39
CA SER A 561 3.32 -7.84 13.74
C SER A 561 3.50 -6.96 12.52
N LEU A 562 3.00 -5.73 12.60
CA LEU A 562 3.37 -4.64 11.72
C LEU A 562 4.01 -3.56 12.60
N ALA A 563 5.31 -3.37 12.46
CA ALA A 563 6.08 -2.44 13.27
C ALA A 563 6.94 -1.53 12.38
N ALA A 564 7.20 -0.31 12.84
CA ALA A 564 8.01 0.65 12.12
C ALA A 564 9.02 1.34 13.03
N ASN A 565 10.12 1.81 12.46
CA ASN A 565 10.96 2.85 13.05
C ASN A 565 10.86 4.05 12.12
N ALA A 566 10.22 5.12 12.59
CA ALA A 566 9.82 6.22 11.72
C ALA A 566 9.95 7.58 12.38
N GLN A 567 10.18 8.59 11.53
CA GLN A 567 9.96 9.98 11.82
C GLN A 567 8.74 10.48 11.05
N PHE A 568 7.90 11.27 11.70
CA PHE A 568 6.73 11.90 11.09
C PHE A 568 6.49 13.28 11.71
N THR A 569 5.75 14.12 10.99
CA THR A 569 5.33 15.44 11.45
C THR A 569 3.80 15.50 11.56
N VAL A 570 3.29 16.18 12.59
CA VAL A 570 1.86 16.45 12.78
C VAL A 570 1.63 17.95 12.59
N GLU A 571 0.73 18.32 11.68
CA GLU A 571 0.39 19.71 11.32
C GLU A 571 1.63 20.60 11.02
N ASN A 572 2.75 20.00 10.60
CA ASN A 572 4.05 20.67 10.39
C ASN A 572 4.58 21.43 11.63
N PHE A 573 4.16 21.03 12.83
CA PHE A 573 4.50 21.69 14.09
C PHE A 573 5.17 20.74 15.09
N ILE A 574 4.69 19.49 15.18
CA ILE A 574 5.28 18.46 16.04
C ILE A 574 6.03 17.47 15.14
N THR A 575 7.33 17.31 15.35
CA THR A 575 8.10 16.20 14.78
C THR A 575 8.27 15.13 15.85
N ALA A 576 7.97 13.87 15.53
CA ALA A 576 8.18 12.73 16.41
C ALA A 576 9.00 11.64 15.70
N SER A 577 9.86 10.95 16.45
CA SER A 577 10.72 9.89 15.93
C SER A 577 10.83 8.71 16.92
N GLY A 578 10.71 7.49 16.40
CA GLY A 578 11.05 6.26 17.09
C GLY A 578 10.23 5.04 16.63
N ASN A 579 10.08 4.06 17.52
CA ASN A 579 9.44 2.78 17.19
C ASN A 579 7.92 2.87 17.32
N LEU A 580 7.22 2.31 16.33
CA LEU A 580 5.78 2.27 16.21
C LEU A 580 5.31 0.81 16.11
N VAL A 581 4.18 0.53 16.76
CA VAL A 581 3.39 -0.69 16.59
C VAL A 581 2.10 -0.30 15.90
N ILE A 582 1.77 -1.03 14.83
CA ILE A 582 0.58 -0.81 14.02
C ILE A 582 -0.30 -2.04 14.13
N ASP A 583 -1.57 -1.81 14.44
CA ASP A 583 -2.59 -2.84 14.48
C ASP A 583 -3.84 -2.38 13.71
N SER A 584 -4.58 -3.31 13.15
CA SER A 584 -5.86 -3.02 12.50
C SER A 584 -6.85 -4.13 12.73
N GLY A 585 -8.13 -3.78 12.73
CA GLY A 585 -9.20 -4.76 12.90
C GLY A 585 -10.55 -4.08 12.99
N SER A 586 -11.54 -4.81 13.50
CA SER A 586 -12.85 -4.25 13.81
C SER A 586 -12.98 -4.03 15.32
N GLN A 587 -13.59 -2.93 15.72
CA GLN A 587 -13.84 -2.56 17.11
C GLN A 587 -15.28 -2.07 17.24
N THR A 588 -16.02 -2.63 18.20
CA THR A 588 -17.31 -2.05 18.59
C THR A 588 -17.07 -0.75 19.35
N VAL A 589 -17.62 0.35 18.83
CA VAL A 589 -17.52 1.70 19.41
C VAL A 589 -18.89 2.20 19.82
N THR A 590 -18.94 2.96 20.93
CA THR A 590 -20.14 3.67 21.37
C THR A 590 -20.05 5.13 20.94
N LEU A 591 -21.10 5.66 20.31
CA LEU A 591 -21.18 7.06 19.90
C LEU A 591 -21.68 7.95 21.05
N HIS A 592 -21.55 9.27 20.89
CA HIS A 592 -21.98 10.26 21.87
C HIS A 592 -23.47 10.20 22.26
N ASP A 593 -24.31 9.62 21.40
CA ASP A 593 -25.75 9.41 21.64
C ASP A 593 -26.07 8.07 22.34
N GLY A 594 -25.05 7.27 22.65
CA GLY A 594 -25.17 5.94 23.27
C GLY A 594 -25.40 4.79 22.29
N SER A 595 -25.57 5.05 20.99
CA SER A 595 -25.65 3.99 19.98
C SER A 595 -24.29 3.30 19.77
N THR A 596 -24.30 2.05 19.27
CA THR A 596 -23.07 1.28 19.02
C THR A 596 -22.97 0.82 17.56
N LEU A 597 -21.76 0.79 17.00
CA LEU A 597 -21.49 0.16 15.69
C LEU A 597 -20.12 -0.53 15.68
N SER A 598 -19.92 -1.46 14.74
CA SER A 598 -18.61 -2.09 14.50
C SER A 598 -17.83 -1.26 13.48
N ALA A 599 -16.77 -0.59 13.91
CA ALA A 599 -15.93 0.24 13.06
C ALA A 599 -14.65 -0.51 12.68
N ASP A 600 -14.16 -0.30 11.46
CA ASP A 600 -12.79 -0.65 11.11
C ASP A 600 -11.85 0.36 11.79
N VAL A 601 -10.83 -0.13 12.49
CA VAL A 601 -9.87 0.71 13.22
C VAL A 601 -8.45 0.44 12.75
N LEU A 602 -7.67 1.50 12.60
CA LEU A 602 -6.22 1.49 12.48
C LEU A 602 -5.66 2.12 13.75
N LYS A 603 -4.91 1.34 14.52
CA LYS A 603 -4.27 1.73 15.77
C LYS A 603 -2.78 1.88 15.55
N ILE A 604 -2.21 2.98 16.00
CA ILE A 604 -0.77 3.23 15.96
C ILE A 604 -0.34 3.65 17.35
N GLY A 605 0.57 2.90 17.97
CA GLY A 605 1.17 3.27 19.24
C GLY A 605 2.68 3.32 19.15
N GLY A 606 3.30 4.10 20.02
CA GLY A 606 4.75 4.13 20.18
C GLY A 606 5.13 4.52 21.60
N SER A 607 6.32 4.08 22.03
CA SER A 607 6.89 4.34 23.34
C SER A 607 8.32 4.85 23.22
N SER A 608 8.77 5.61 24.23
CA SER A 608 10.12 6.19 24.28
C SER A 608 10.48 7.00 23.03
N LEU A 609 9.49 7.67 22.45
CA LEU A 609 9.69 8.53 21.30
C LEU A 609 10.38 9.82 21.74
N THR A 610 11.19 10.35 20.83
CA THR A 610 11.71 11.71 20.94
C THR A 610 10.86 12.61 20.06
N GLY A 611 10.49 13.76 20.58
CA GLY A 611 9.67 14.72 19.87
C GLY A 611 10.20 16.14 19.95
N PHE A 612 9.70 17.00 19.09
CA PHE A 612 9.95 18.43 19.11
C PHE A 612 8.69 19.15 18.67
N ALA A 613 8.23 20.12 19.45
CA ALA A 613 7.12 21.00 19.12
C ALA A 613 7.67 22.42 18.94
N GLY A 614 7.61 22.97 17.73
CA GLY A 614 8.16 24.31 17.47
C GLY A 614 8.45 24.60 16.00
N LEU A 615 9.19 25.69 15.77
CA LEU A 615 9.59 26.13 14.44
C LEU A 615 10.91 25.46 14.03
N ASN A 616 11.04 25.12 12.75
CA ASN A 616 12.25 24.52 12.16
C ASN A 616 12.71 23.22 12.84
N GLY A 617 11.76 22.39 13.30
CA GLY A 617 12.07 21.06 13.85
C GLY A 617 12.79 20.14 12.85
N PRO A 618 13.32 18.99 13.28
CA PRO A 618 13.35 18.46 14.66
C PRO A 618 14.36 19.18 15.59
N ALA A 619 14.36 18.85 16.89
CA ALA A 619 15.25 19.44 17.90
C ALA A 619 16.76 19.39 17.55
N SER A 620 17.18 18.43 16.73
CA SER A 620 18.56 18.29 16.26
C SER A 620 18.96 19.36 15.23
N ASN A 621 18.01 20.13 14.69
CA ASN A 621 18.30 21.26 13.82
C ASN A 621 18.82 22.44 14.68
N PRO A 622 20.00 23.01 14.40
CA PRO A 622 20.57 24.10 15.19
C PRO A 622 19.70 25.37 15.19
N ASN A 623 18.81 25.53 14.20
CA ASN A 623 17.86 26.64 14.11
C ASN A 623 16.46 26.29 14.65
N ALA A 624 16.27 25.11 15.23
CA ALA A 624 15.02 24.72 15.85
C ALA A 624 14.77 25.58 17.09
N ALA A 625 13.61 26.24 17.16
CA ALA A 625 13.21 27.02 18.34
C ALA A 625 11.86 26.49 18.83
N GLY A 626 11.82 25.98 20.06
CA GLY A 626 10.63 25.31 20.58
C GLY A 626 10.89 24.45 21.80
N ILE A 627 10.13 23.37 21.93
CA ILE A 627 10.12 22.48 23.07
C ILE A 627 10.50 21.07 22.62
N SER A 628 11.59 20.55 23.17
CA SER A 628 11.99 19.15 23.03
C SER A 628 11.14 18.29 23.97
N LEU A 629 10.63 17.16 23.47
CA LEU A 629 9.77 16.21 24.16
C LEU A 629 10.56 14.91 24.36
N HIS A 630 10.71 14.46 25.61
CA HIS A 630 11.49 13.27 25.95
C HIS A 630 10.59 12.17 26.52
N GLN A 631 10.91 10.93 26.15
CA GLN A 631 10.19 9.72 26.58
C GLN A 631 8.67 9.80 26.31
N MET A 632 8.31 10.22 25.10
CA MET A 632 6.91 10.29 24.72
C MET A 632 6.36 8.88 24.45
N GLN A 633 5.25 8.55 25.09
CA GLN A 633 4.39 7.41 24.75
C GLN A 633 3.10 7.95 24.14
N PHE A 634 2.67 7.41 23.00
CA PHE A 634 1.44 7.87 22.34
C PHE A 634 0.65 6.71 21.74
N GLY A 635 -0.64 6.94 21.54
CA GLY A 635 -1.54 6.05 20.83
C GLY A 635 -2.57 6.83 20.03
N VAL A 636 -2.75 6.46 18.76
CA VAL A 636 -3.73 7.05 17.83
C VAL A 636 -4.63 5.95 17.29
N VAL A 637 -5.91 6.26 17.16
CA VAL A 637 -6.92 5.42 16.51
C VAL A 637 -7.59 6.23 15.42
N ALA A 638 -7.50 5.74 14.19
CA ALA A 638 -8.36 6.16 13.09
C ALA A 638 -9.46 5.09 12.92
N ALA A 639 -10.72 5.50 12.95
CA ALA A 639 -11.86 4.59 12.83
C ALA A 639 -12.73 4.97 11.63
N THR A 640 -13.30 3.99 10.94
CA THR A 640 -14.23 4.18 9.82
C THR A 640 -15.44 3.26 9.97
N ASP A 641 -16.63 3.76 9.66
CA ASP A 641 -17.84 2.94 9.54
C ASP A 641 -17.80 2.16 8.21
N PRO A 642 -17.68 0.82 8.21
CA PRO A 642 -17.62 0.04 6.98
C PRO A 642 -18.93 0.11 6.17
N ALA A 643 -20.08 0.39 6.80
CA ALA A 643 -21.35 0.57 6.12
C ALA A 643 -21.50 1.99 5.52
N ASN A 644 -20.74 2.97 6.02
CA ASN A 644 -20.71 4.33 5.52
C ASN A 644 -19.29 4.91 5.56
N PRO A 645 -18.45 4.66 4.53
CA PRO A 645 -17.04 5.04 4.51
C PRO A 645 -16.74 6.56 4.59
N GLY A 646 -17.77 7.41 4.50
CA GLY A 646 -17.70 8.85 4.72
C GLY A 646 -17.71 9.25 6.21
N ARG A 647 -18.07 8.33 7.12
CA ARG A 647 -18.01 8.53 8.57
C ARG A 647 -16.68 8.02 9.11
N ARG A 648 -15.86 8.94 9.60
CA ARG A 648 -14.49 8.67 10.04
C ARG A 648 -14.19 9.43 11.32
N TRP A 649 -13.53 8.79 12.27
CA TRP A 649 -13.11 9.40 13.53
C TRP A 649 -11.61 9.33 13.68
N LEU A 650 -11.03 10.32 14.36
CA LEU A 650 -9.62 10.33 14.74
C LEU A 650 -9.52 10.71 16.21
N ALA A 651 -8.88 9.88 16.99
CA ALA A 651 -8.60 10.18 18.39
C ALA A 651 -7.21 9.68 18.77
N GLY A 652 -6.61 10.32 19.76
CA GLY A 652 -5.30 9.94 20.22
C GLY A 652 -4.95 10.60 21.53
N ILE A 653 -4.00 9.99 22.21
CA ILE A 653 -3.44 10.43 23.48
C ILE A 653 -1.93 10.26 23.47
N ALA A 654 -1.24 11.12 24.21
CA ALA A 654 0.18 10.94 24.48
C ALA A 654 0.51 11.37 25.90
N THR A 655 1.56 10.79 26.46
CA THR A 655 2.20 11.24 27.69
C THR A 655 3.67 11.50 27.40
N VAL A 656 4.17 12.66 27.81
CA VAL A 656 5.58 13.05 27.71
C VAL A 656 6.10 13.16 29.13
N GLU A 657 7.21 12.45 29.42
CA GLU A 657 7.79 12.43 30.76
C GLU A 657 8.42 13.78 31.11
N SER A 658 9.19 14.35 30.19
CA SER A 658 9.81 15.66 30.39
C SER A 658 9.89 16.47 29.11
N ILE A 659 9.84 17.78 29.30
CA ILE A 659 10.05 18.77 28.24
C ILE A 659 11.28 19.60 28.55
N ALA A 660 11.90 20.14 27.51
CA ALA A 660 12.98 21.11 27.65
C ALA A 660 12.84 22.21 26.60
N ALA A 661 13.09 23.46 26.99
CA ALA A 661 13.23 24.56 26.06
C ALA A 661 14.47 24.37 25.16
N GLN A 662 14.31 24.55 23.86
CA GLN A 662 15.37 24.46 22.86
C GLN A 662 15.51 25.82 22.15
N ASN A 663 16.72 26.40 22.21
CA ASN A 663 17.07 27.70 21.60
C ASN A 663 16.12 28.85 21.99
N LEU A 664 15.64 28.85 23.24
CA LEU A 664 14.91 29.98 23.82
C LEU A 664 15.84 30.71 24.79
N ALA A 665 16.36 31.88 24.39
CA ALA A 665 17.29 32.66 25.21
C ALA A 665 16.66 33.07 26.54
N ASP A 666 17.47 33.01 27.61
CA ASP A 666 17.12 33.39 28.99
C ASP A 666 15.83 32.73 29.53
N THR A 667 15.40 31.61 28.96
CA THR A 667 14.16 30.90 29.34
C THR A 667 14.45 29.43 29.56
N THR A 668 14.11 28.91 30.75
CA THR A 668 14.04 27.47 30.98
C THR A 668 12.57 27.07 31.11
N LEU A 669 12.22 25.92 30.54
CA LEU A 669 10.89 25.32 30.70
C LEU A 669 11.10 23.83 30.95
N GLU A 670 10.51 23.36 32.04
CA GLU A 670 10.52 21.98 32.47
C GLU A 670 9.10 21.56 32.84
N SER A 671 8.81 20.29 32.65
CA SER A 671 7.55 19.67 33.06
C SER A 671 7.86 18.26 33.53
N SER A 672 7.17 17.81 34.57
CA SER A 672 7.30 16.45 35.10
C SER A 672 6.27 15.47 34.52
N SER A 673 5.32 15.96 33.72
CA SER A 673 4.38 15.15 32.93
C SER A 673 3.51 16.06 32.06
N LEU A 674 3.48 15.79 30.76
CA LEU A 674 2.59 16.46 29.81
C LEU A 674 1.71 15.41 29.12
N ALA A 675 0.40 15.51 29.30
CA ALA A 675 -0.58 14.73 28.58
C ALA A 675 -1.07 15.50 27.35
N LEU A 676 -1.08 14.85 26.19
CA LEU A 676 -1.65 15.35 24.94
C LEU A 676 -2.91 14.52 24.62
N SER A 677 -3.92 15.16 24.03
CA SER A 677 -5.12 14.47 23.57
C SER A 677 -5.71 15.13 22.34
N ILE A 678 -6.26 14.32 21.44
CA ILE A 678 -7.02 14.73 20.27
C ILE A 678 -8.29 13.89 20.18
N ASN A 679 -9.41 14.54 19.86
CA ASN A 679 -10.66 13.87 19.54
C ASN A 679 -11.38 14.62 18.41
N ARG A 680 -11.60 13.94 17.29
CA ARG A 680 -12.21 14.49 16.06
C ARG A 680 -13.50 13.72 15.73
N PRO A 681 -14.61 14.41 15.48
CA PRO A 681 -15.87 13.79 15.11
C PRO A 681 -15.85 13.28 13.67
N ASP A 682 -16.89 12.53 13.30
CA ASP A 682 -17.20 12.27 11.90
C ASP A 682 -17.71 13.51 11.16
N SER A 683 -17.96 13.33 9.86
CA SER A 683 -18.48 14.37 8.97
C SER A 683 -19.86 14.92 9.38
N SER A 684 -20.60 14.23 10.25
CA SER A 684 -21.87 14.72 10.82
C SER A 684 -21.70 15.48 12.14
N GLY A 685 -20.50 15.51 12.71
CA GLY A 685 -20.21 16.08 14.02
C GLY A 685 -20.32 15.08 15.17
N ALA A 686 -20.62 13.80 14.90
CA ALA A 686 -20.76 12.77 15.93
C ALA A 686 -19.39 12.32 16.45
N LEU A 687 -19.23 12.25 17.78
CA LEU A 687 -18.02 11.74 18.43
C LEU A 687 -18.19 10.29 18.87
N VAL A 688 -17.09 9.55 18.86
CA VAL A 688 -16.96 8.28 19.59
C VAL A 688 -16.70 8.57 21.07
N ASN A 689 -17.40 7.86 21.95
CA ASN A 689 -17.20 7.89 23.39
C ASN A 689 -16.22 6.79 23.80
N PHE A 690 -14.92 7.07 23.70
CA PHE A 690 -13.87 6.13 24.10
C PHE A 690 -13.87 5.86 25.62
N ALA A 691 -14.48 6.71 26.45
CA ALA A 691 -14.68 6.39 27.87
C ALA A 691 -15.69 5.24 28.08
N ALA A 692 -16.72 5.15 27.24
CA ALA A 692 -17.72 4.08 27.30
C ALA A 692 -17.24 2.78 26.64
N SER A 693 -16.41 2.89 25.59
CA SER A 693 -15.74 1.76 24.93
C SER A 693 -14.23 2.03 24.79
N PRO A 694 -13.43 1.83 25.85
CA PRO A 694 -11.98 2.09 25.80
C PRO A 694 -11.25 1.22 24.78
N VAL A 695 -10.26 1.80 24.11
CA VAL A 695 -9.43 1.10 23.13
C VAL A 695 -8.00 0.99 23.65
N SER A 696 -7.54 -0.25 23.88
CA SER A 696 -6.12 -0.51 24.15
C SER A 696 -5.33 -0.47 22.84
N ILE A 697 -4.22 0.27 22.86
CA ILE A 697 -3.31 0.50 21.74
C ILE A 697 -1.93 0.02 22.17
N ALA A 698 -1.41 -1.02 21.52
CA ALA A 698 -0.07 -1.50 21.79
C ALA A 698 0.97 -0.42 21.45
N THR A 699 1.91 -0.18 22.38
CA THR A 699 3.05 0.75 22.18
C THR A 699 4.38 -0.01 22.09
N ALA A 700 4.42 -1.22 22.61
CA ALA A 700 5.49 -2.21 22.44
C ALA A 700 4.89 -3.62 22.58
N ALA A 701 5.70 -4.69 22.47
CA ALA A 701 5.21 -6.07 22.51
C ALA A 701 4.45 -6.44 23.79
N ALA A 702 4.75 -5.80 24.92
CA ALA A 702 4.11 -6.03 26.21
C ALA A 702 3.44 -4.77 26.81
N ASP A 703 3.56 -3.61 26.15
CA ASP A 703 3.09 -2.33 26.67
C ASP A 703 1.94 -1.80 25.83
N SER A 704 1.00 -1.11 26.48
CA SER A 704 -0.10 -0.45 25.81
C SER A 704 -0.46 0.88 26.47
N ILE A 705 -1.07 1.76 25.69
CA ILE A 705 -1.73 2.97 26.17
C ILE A 705 -3.22 2.84 25.89
N THR A 706 -4.06 3.25 26.84
CA THR A 706 -5.53 3.10 26.72
C THR A 706 -6.17 4.42 26.34
N LEU A 707 -6.76 4.48 25.15
CA LEU A 707 -7.58 5.60 24.73
C LEU A 707 -8.97 5.50 25.38
N ASN A 708 -9.26 6.43 26.28
CA ASN A 708 -10.49 6.47 27.09
C ASN A 708 -11.15 7.86 27.14
N THR A 709 -10.90 8.71 26.13
CA THR A 709 -11.43 10.08 26.07
C THR A 709 -12.96 10.09 26.05
N ALA A 710 -13.58 10.85 26.96
CA ALA A 710 -15.04 10.97 27.02
C ALA A 710 -15.56 11.87 25.88
N SER A 711 -16.68 11.48 25.27
CA SER A 711 -17.33 12.31 24.25
C SER A 711 -17.84 13.66 24.80
N SER A 712 -18.11 13.73 26.12
CA SER A 712 -18.51 14.95 26.83
C SER A 712 -17.42 16.03 26.86
N GLU A 713 -16.16 15.71 26.57
CA GLU A 713 -15.09 16.70 26.41
C GLU A 713 -15.17 17.48 25.09
N GLY A 714 -16.04 17.04 24.18
CA GLY A 714 -16.24 17.59 22.84
C GLY A 714 -15.04 17.32 21.93
N SER A 715 -15.10 17.87 20.71
CA SER A 715 -13.94 17.85 19.81
C SER A 715 -12.85 18.77 20.34
N HIS A 716 -11.60 18.29 20.39
CA HIS A 716 -10.49 19.07 20.91
C HIS A 716 -9.14 18.58 20.42
N ALA A 717 -8.15 19.48 20.51
CA ALA A 717 -6.75 19.15 20.67
C ALA A 717 -6.29 19.86 21.94
N ALA A 718 -5.74 19.12 22.90
CA ALA A 718 -5.39 19.66 24.20
C ALA A 718 -4.04 19.14 24.69
N ALA A 719 -3.35 19.98 25.46
CA ALA A 719 -2.15 19.65 26.20
C ALA A 719 -2.37 20.05 27.67
N ALA A 720 -2.03 19.17 28.61
CA ALA A 720 -2.20 19.42 30.04
C ALA A 720 -1.01 18.87 30.82
N GLY A 721 -0.45 19.65 31.74
CA GLY A 721 0.71 19.25 32.52
C GLY A 721 1.14 20.34 33.50
N THR A 722 1.98 19.97 34.47
CA THR A 722 2.62 20.97 35.34
C THR A 722 3.88 21.47 34.66
N VAL A 723 3.97 22.78 34.44
CA VAL A 723 5.10 23.44 33.79
C VAL A 723 5.74 24.38 34.80
N SER A 724 7.05 24.33 34.91
CA SER A 724 7.88 25.24 35.70
C SER A 724 9.01 25.79 34.83
N GLY A 725 9.49 26.99 35.14
CA GLY A 725 10.54 27.61 34.36
C GLY A 725 11.04 28.93 34.92
N VAL A 726 12.23 29.31 34.48
CA VAL A 726 12.81 30.64 34.71
C VAL A 726 12.54 31.48 33.48
N ILE A 727 12.06 32.71 33.66
CA ILE A 727 11.86 33.68 32.59
C ILE A 727 12.84 34.84 32.77
N ALA A 728 13.68 35.05 31.75
CA ALA A 728 14.66 36.13 31.64
C ALA A 728 15.60 36.27 32.87
N GLY A 729 15.85 35.17 33.59
CA GLY A 729 16.73 35.12 34.76
C GLY A 729 16.27 35.91 36.00
N PHE A 730 15.08 36.52 35.98
CA PHE A 730 14.59 37.37 37.07
C PHE A 730 13.27 36.89 37.71
N ALA A 731 12.58 35.93 37.07
CA ALA A 731 11.33 35.38 37.56
C ALA A 731 11.28 33.85 37.46
N ASP A 732 10.93 33.19 38.56
CA ASP A 732 10.59 31.77 38.60
C ASP A 732 9.08 31.63 38.54
N ALA A 733 8.57 30.81 37.61
CA ALA A 733 7.15 30.52 37.48
C ALA A 733 6.90 29.00 37.50
N SER A 734 5.86 28.56 38.21
CA SER A 734 5.38 27.18 38.13
C SER A 734 3.86 27.13 38.22
N GLY A 735 3.25 26.16 37.57
CA GLY A 735 1.81 25.90 37.70
C GLY A 735 1.33 24.75 36.85
N SER A 736 0.10 24.32 37.08
CA SER A 736 -0.55 23.30 36.27
C SER A 736 -1.29 23.97 35.13
N PHE A 737 -0.83 23.78 33.89
CA PHE A 737 -1.39 24.37 32.68
C PHE A 737 -2.26 23.36 31.93
N LYS A 738 -3.36 23.84 31.36
CA LYS A 738 -4.16 23.15 30.36
C LYS A 738 -4.40 24.08 29.19
N ILE A 739 -3.93 23.70 28.02
CA ILE A 739 -4.11 24.42 26.77
C ILE A 739 -5.09 23.61 25.93
N LYS A 740 -6.20 24.22 25.51
CA LYS A 740 -7.20 23.59 24.65
C LYS A 740 -7.40 24.47 23.41
N ARG A 741 -7.29 23.87 22.22
CA ARG A 741 -7.78 24.52 20.99
C ARG A 741 -9.31 24.46 20.96
N THR A 742 -9.93 25.62 20.78
CA THR A 742 -11.37 25.80 20.63
C THR A 742 -11.66 26.55 19.34
N VAL A 743 -12.91 26.53 18.88
CA VAL A 743 -13.38 27.36 17.78
C VAL A 743 -14.63 28.08 18.29
N THR A 744 -14.56 29.40 18.30
CA THR A 744 -15.68 30.27 18.69
C THR A 744 -15.87 31.28 17.55
N ASP A 745 -17.10 31.40 17.06
CA ASP A 745 -17.45 32.24 15.89
C ASP A 745 -16.59 31.95 14.65
N SER A 746 -16.31 30.67 14.36
CA SER A 746 -15.45 30.22 13.25
C SER A 746 -13.99 30.67 13.34
N VAL A 747 -13.55 31.25 14.46
CA VAL A 747 -12.16 31.61 14.72
C VAL A 747 -11.54 30.60 15.67
N ALA A 748 -10.44 29.97 15.25
CA ALA A 748 -9.67 29.10 16.14
C ALA A 748 -9.00 29.92 17.26
N ARG A 749 -9.21 29.50 18.50
CA ARG A 749 -8.64 30.11 19.71
C ARG A 749 -7.86 29.06 20.51
N LEU A 750 -6.87 29.49 21.27
CA LEU A 750 -6.28 28.70 22.34
C LEU A 750 -6.82 29.21 23.68
N HIS A 751 -7.47 28.34 24.43
CA HIS A 751 -7.81 28.58 25.83
C HIS A 751 -6.69 28.02 26.68
N VAL A 752 -5.97 28.89 27.37
CA VAL A 752 -4.89 28.55 28.29
C VAL A 752 -5.42 28.78 29.70
N GLY A 753 -5.61 27.70 30.43
CA GLY A 753 -5.98 27.71 31.83
C GLY A 753 -4.80 27.29 32.69
N ALA A 754 -4.58 27.93 33.83
CA ALA A 754 -3.63 27.44 34.82
C ALA A 754 -4.11 27.60 36.26
N THR A 755 -3.69 26.67 37.11
CA THR A 755 -3.95 26.67 38.56
C THR A 755 -2.64 26.47 39.31
N ASN A 756 -2.64 26.78 40.61
CA ASN A 756 -1.46 26.68 41.48
C ASN A 756 -0.28 27.47 40.92
N LEU A 757 -0.56 28.60 40.25
CA LEU A 757 0.48 29.47 39.76
C LEU A 757 1.25 30.05 40.92
N GLN A 758 2.56 29.88 40.86
CA GLN A 758 3.50 30.52 41.73
C GLN A 758 4.44 31.34 40.87
N ALA A 759 4.65 32.58 41.26
CA ALA A 759 5.64 33.44 40.64
C ALA A 759 6.47 34.09 41.73
N PHE A 760 7.79 34.15 41.55
CA PHE A 760 8.66 34.95 42.41
C PHE A 760 9.45 35.92 41.55
N VAL A 761 9.45 37.19 41.93
CA VAL A 761 10.22 38.25 41.28
C VAL A 761 11.14 38.86 42.33
N GLY A 762 12.45 38.69 42.15
CA GLY A 762 13.43 39.14 43.13
C GLY A 762 14.82 38.56 42.91
N ASN A 763 15.74 38.86 43.83
CA ASN A 763 17.11 38.36 43.76
C ASN A 763 17.24 36.98 44.44
N GLN A 764 18.15 36.15 43.95
CA GLN A 764 18.39 34.77 44.41
C GLN A 764 17.12 33.91 44.46
N ALA A 765 16.27 34.06 43.43
CA ALA A 765 15.06 33.26 43.23
C ALA A 765 15.35 31.75 43.36
N GLY A 766 14.40 31.00 43.94
CA GLY A 766 14.55 29.56 44.19
C GLY A 766 15.42 29.15 45.38
N THR A 767 16.13 30.08 46.06
CA THR A 767 17.00 29.78 47.21
C THR A 767 16.40 30.20 48.56
N ASP A 768 16.94 29.71 49.67
CA ASP A 768 16.58 30.19 51.02
C ASP A 768 16.95 31.65 51.27
N SER A 769 17.88 32.20 50.48
CA SER A 769 18.32 33.60 50.52
C SER A 769 17.52 34.53 49.60
N ALA A 770 16.40 34.04 49.02
CA ALA A 770 15.56 34.80 48.10
C ALA A 770 15.00 36.08 48.74
N LYS A 771 15.10 37.21 48.02
CA LYS A 771 14.61 38.53 48.44
C LYS A 771 13.73 39.13 47.35
N GLY A 772 12.42 39.30 47.59
CA GLY A 772 11.51 39.81 46.56
C GLY A 772 10.02 39.65 46.87
N VAL A 773 9.21 39.75 45.82
CA VAL A 773 7.75 39.61 45.85
C VAL A 773 7.37 38.23 45.30
N GLN A 774 6.48 37.56 46.01
CA GLN A 774 5.94 36.26 45.62
C GLN A 774 4.44 36.38 45.35
N ILE A 775 3.97 35.68 44.32
CA ILE A 775 2.57 35.34 44.08
C ILE A 775 2.43 33.83 44.32
N SER A 776 1.42 33.43 45.08
CA SER A 776 1.12 32.03 45.38
C SER A 776 -0.34 31.68 45.12
N SER A 777 -0.63 30.38 44.96
CA SER A 777 -1.97 29.83 44.75
C SER A 777 -2.75 30.51 43.61
N GLY A 778 -2.04 30.93 42.57
CA GLY A 778 -2.62 31.73 41.51
C GLY A 778 -3.42 30.91 40.49
N THR A 779 -4.32 31.58 39.80
CA THR A 779 -5.09 31.07 38.67
C THR A 779 -4.90 31.97 37.47
N LEU A 780 -4.88 31.42 36.25
CA LEU A 780 -4.80 32.17 35.01
C LEU A 780 -5.81 31.65 34.00
N GLY A 781 -6.50 32.57 33.35
CA GLY A 781 -7.21 32.34 32.12
C GLY A 781 -6.60 33.23 31.04
N MET A 782 -6.27 32.65 29.89
CA MET A 782 -5.78 33.38 28.73
C MET A 782 -6.40 32.83 27.45
N ILE A 783 -6.73 33.75 26.54
CA ILE A 783 -7.30 33.45 25.24
C ILE A 783 -6.34 33.98 24.20
N VAL A 784 -5.96 33.14 23.23
CA VAL A 784 -5.05 33.51 22.15
C VAL A 784 -5.68 33.21 20.80
N VAL A 785 -5.54 34.15 19.87
CA VAL A 785 -5.85 33.97 18.45
C VAL A 785 -4.56 34.13 17.66
N ALA A 786 -4.36 33.25 16.68
CA ALA A 786 -3.19 33.30 15.81
C ALA A 786 -3.07 34.66 15.11
N GLY A 787 -1.83 35.11 14.92
CA GLY A 787 -1.53 36.28 14.09
C GLY A 787 -1.67 35.95 12.60
N THR A 788 -1.81 36.97 11.76
CA THR A 788 -1.63 36.85 10.31
C THR A 788 -0.19 37.13 9.93
N SER A 789 0.24 36.80 8.71
CA SER A 789 1.60 37.14 8.24
C SER A 789 1.90 38.63 8.46
N GLY A 790 3.03 38.93 9.11
CA GLY A 790 3.44 40.29 9.49
C GLY A 790 2.75 40.87 10.74
N GLN A 791 1.88 40.14 11.42
CA GLN A 791 1.20 40.58 12.64
C GLN A 791 1.41 39.57 13.80
N PRO A 792 1.63 40.03 15.04
CA PRO A 792 1.76 39.14 16.18
C PRO A 792 0.43 38.46 16.53
N ALA A 793 0.49 37.38 17.32
CA ALA A 793 -0.69 36.78 17.91
C ALA A 793 -1.41 37.77 18.85
N ARG A 794 -2.73 37.68 18.89
CA ARG A 794 -3.60 38.53 19.72
C ARG A 794 -4.04 37.75 20.95
N TYR A 795 -4.07 38.39 22.12
CA TYR A 795 -4.39 37.70 23.36
C TYR A 795 -5.13 38.56 24.39
N ALA A 796 -5.84 37.90 25.30
CA ALA A 796 -6.37 38.49 26.54
C ALA A 796 -6.00 37.56 27.70
N VAL A 797 -5.62 38.11 28.84
CA VAL A 797 -5.21 37.34 30.03
C VAL A 797 -5.76 37.99 31.29
N THR A 798 -6.26 37.14 32.18
CA THR A 798 -6.61 37.45 33.57
C THR A 798 -5.91 36.43 34.45
N ALA A 799 -5.10 36.89 35.39
CA ALA A 799 -4.44 36.04 36.36
C ALA A 799 -4.55 36.65 37.75
N SER A 800 -4.85 35.84 38.77
CA SER A 800 -4.97 36.29 40.16
C SER A 800 -4.16 35.41 41.08
N GLY A 801 -3.64 35.94 42.20
CA GLY A 801 -2.98 35.13 43.22
C GLY A 801 -2.73 35.90 44.51
N GLN A 802 -2.33 35.18 45.56
CA GLN A 802 -2.00 35.76 46.86
C GLN A 802 -0.60 36.35 46.82
N ALA A 803 -0.50 37.66 47.04
CA ALA A 803 0.76 38.37 47.09
C ALA A 803 1.43 38.24 48.46
N GLY A 804 2.76 38.18 48.44
CA GLY A 804 3.63 37.99 49.59
C GLY A 804 4.99 38.66 49.35
N THR A 805 5.76 38.86 50.42
CA THR A 805 7.21 39.13 50.31
C THR A 805 8.00 37.97 50.88
N ARG A 806 9.21 37.75 50.37
CA ARG A 806 10.19 36.78 50.91
C ARG A 806 11.51 37.51 51.14
N GLY A 807 12.15 37.28 52.30
CA GLY A 807 13.48 37.81 52.61
C GLY A 807 13.61 39.33 52.79
N LEU A 808 12.48 40.05 52.84
CA LEU A 808 12.39 41.49 53.13
C LEU A 808 11.91 41.66 54.59
N SER A 809 12.75 42.19 55.48
CA SER A 809 12.43 42.32 56.91
C SER A 809 11.48 43.48 57.23
N ASP A 810 11.57 44.55 56.43
CA ASP A 810 10.96 45.84 56.75
C ASP A 810 9.81 46.20 55.80
N LEU A 811 9.48 45.30 54.86
CA LEU A 811 8.45 45.48 53.85
C LEU A 811 7.65 44.18 53.69
N THR A 812 6.34 44.26 53.91
CA THR A 812 5.41 43.14 53.68
C THR A 812 4.36 43.52 52.65
N LEU A 813 3.89 42.52 51.93
CA LEU A 813 2.79 42.64 50.97
C LEU A 813 1.85 41.47 51.24
N SER A 814 0.56 41.72 51.42
CA SER A 814 -0.42 40.66 51.64
C SER A 814 -1.78 41.02 51.06
N GLY A 815 -2.48 40.05 50.47
CA GLY A 815 -3.76 40.26 49.79
C GLY A 815 -3.76 39.65 48.40
N THR A 816 -4.87 39.79 47.68
CA THR A 816 -5.02 39.23 46.34
C THR A 816 -4.69 40.28 45.30
N LEU A 817 -3.76 39.97 44.40
CA LEU A 817 -3.45 40.77 43.22
C LEU A 817 -3.96 40.06 41.97
N GLU A 818 -4.52 40.86 41.07
CA GLU A 818 -4.97 40.44 39.76
C GLU A 818 -4.20 41.18 38.67
N LEU A 819 -3.53 40.43 37.80
CA LEU A 819 -2.97 40.89 36.54
C LEU A 819 -4.01 40.73 35.45
N GLN A 820 -4.28 41.81 34.73
CA GLN A 820 -5.03 41.77 33.48
C GLN A 820 -4.16 42.33 32.36
N ALA A 821 -4.14 41.66 31.20
CA ALA A 821 -3.55 42.23 30.00
C ALA A 821 -4.33 41.87 28.74
N GLN A 822 -4.55 42.87 27.90
CA GLN A 822 -5.32 42.77 26.66
C GLN A 822 -4.45 43.23 25.50
N ARG A 823 -4.28 42.39 24.50
CA ARG A 823 -3.80 42.68 23.14
C ARG A 823 -4.72 42.03 22.09
N PHE A 824 -6.00 41.84 22.45
CA PHE A 824 -6.97 41.10 21.65
C PHE A 824 -7.53 41.91 20.46
N GLY A 825 -7.56 43.25 20.62
CA GLY A 825 -8.06 44.20 19.63
C GLY A 825 -9.59 44.28 19.52
N ALA A 826 -10.31 43.68 20.47
CA ALA A 826 -11.77 43.76 20.61
C ALA A 826 -12.17 43.50 22.08
N ALA A 827 -13.36 43.95 22.49
CA ALA A 827 -13.93 43.53 23.76
C ALA A 827 -14.07 42.00 23.81
N ILE A 828 -13.83 41.40 24.98
CA ILE A 828 -13.88 39.95 25.18
C ILE A 828 -14.52 39.65 26.54
N ASP A 829 -15.33 38.62 26.61
CA ASP A 829 -15.94 38.13 27.85
C ASP A 829 -16.17 36.63 27.74
N GLU A 830 -15.17 35.87 28.14
CA GLU A 830 -15.16 34.42 28.01
C GLU A 830 -14.74 33.77 29.32
N THR A 831 -15.31 32.60 29.62
CA THR A 831 -15.00 31.84 30.82
C THR A 831 -14.21 30.58 30.46
N ILE A 832 -13.04 30.44 31.06
CA ILE A 832 -12.13 29.30 30.85
C ILE A 832 -12.17 28.41 32.09
N SER A 833 -12.35 27.11 31.89
CA SER A 833 -12.21 26.13 32.97
C SER A 833 -10.75 25.99 33.40
N VAL A 834 -10.48 26.10 34.71
CA VAL A 834 -9.15 25.96 35.31
C VAL A 834 -9.24 25.02 36.52
N GLY A 835 -8.65 23.82 36.44
CA GLY A 835 -8.83 22.79 37.46
C GLY A 835 -10.32 22.48 37.69
N SER A 836 -10.78 22.56 38.94
CA SER A 836 -12.20 22.43 39.32
C SER A 836 -12.99 23.74 39.25
N GLY A 837 -12.33 24.87 38.98
CA GLY A 837 -12.93 26.20 38.92
C GLY A 837 -12.94 26.79 37.51
N THR A 838 -13.16 28.11 37.44
CA THR A 838 -13.17 28.87 36.20
C THR A 838 -12.53 30.23 36.39
N VAL A 839 -11.84 30.73 35.35
CA VAL A 839 -11.41 32.13 35.26
C VAL A 839 -12.19 32.81 34.15
N ARG A 840 -12.80 33.95 34.46
CA ARG A 840 -13.46 34.81 33.48
C ARG A 840 -12.44 35.81 32.93
N VAL A 841 -12.16 35.72 31.64
CA VAL A 841 -11.32 36.68 30.91
C VAL A 841 -12.24 37.73 30.31
N ARG A 842 -12.35 38.88 30.97
CA ARG A 842 -13.23 39.97 30.56
C ARG A 842 -12.47 41.29 30.39
N HIS A 843 -12.64 41.90 29.23
CA HIS A 843 -12.23 43.27 28.93
C HIS A 843 -13.33 43.96 28.12
N ASP A 844 -13.81 45.10 28.63
CA ASP A 844 -14.99 45.79 28.07
C ASP A 844 -14.69 46.58 26.78
N ASP A 845 -13.41 46.79 26.45
CA ASP A 845 -12.99 47.54 25.26
C ASP A 845 -11.84 46.86 24.49
N ALA A 846 -11.51 47.43 23.32
CA ALA A 846 -10.46 46.92 22.44
C ALA A 846 -9.04 47.43 22.78
N ALA A 847 -8.87 48.29 23.79
CA ALA A 847 -7.64 48.99 24.05
C ALA A 847 -6.56 48.07 24.63
N ASN A 848 -5.31 48.29 24.22
CA ASN A 848 -4.19 47.58 24.79
C ASN A 848 -3.97 48.02 26.24
N SER A 849 -4.07 47.10 27.19
CA SER A 849 -3.84 47.38 28.61
C SER A 849 -2.96 46.33 29.27
N THR A 850 -2.19 46.74 30.27
CA THR A 850 -1.48 45.83 31.19
C THR A 850 -1.59 46.47 32.56
N ARG A 851 -2.39 45.85 33.43
CA ARG A 851 -2.70 46.38 34.75
C ARG A 851 -2.58 45.31 35.82
N VAL A 852 -2.11 45.72 36.99
CA VAL A 852 -2.17 44.95 38.22
C VAL A 852 -3.07 45.71 39.17
N THR A 853 -4.10 45.05 39.70
CA THR A 853 -5.04 45.66 40.64
C THR A 853 -5.36 44.70 41.77
N GLY A 854 -5.67 45.21 42.95
CA GLY A 854 -6.08 44.37 44.05
C GLY A 854 -6.34 45.12 45.34
N TYR A 855 -7.07 44.45 46.23
CA TYR A 855 -7.17 44.85 47.63
C TYR A 855 -6.01 44.22 48.39
N THR A 856 -5.06 45.05 48.81
CA THR A 856 -3.80 44.59 49.41
C THR A 856 -3.39 45.48 50.58
N THR A 857 -2.57 44.92 51.46
CA THR A 857 -1.90 45.61 52.56
C THR A 857 -0.40 45.67 52.25
N LEU A 858 0.11 46.88 52.10
CA LEU A 858 1.54 47.18 52.05
C LEU A 858 2.02 47.53 53.46
N GLY A 859 2.68 46.60 54.12
CA GLY A 859 3.26 46.85 55.44
C GLY A 859 4.61 47.56 55.31
N THR A 860 4.74 48.71 55.97
CA THR A 860 5.96 49.51 56.01
C THR A 860 6.44 49.64 57.47
N PRO A 861 7.67 50.15 57.72
CA PRO A 861 8.14 50.35 59.09
C PRO A 861 7.26 51.27 59.93
N ILE A 862 6.53 52.18 59.28
CA ILE A 862 5.77 53.25 59.94
C ILE A 862 4.26 53.03 59.94
N ALA A 863 3.70 52.31 58.96
CA ALA A 863 2.27 52.01 58.87
C ALA A 863 1.99 50.82 57.92
N ASP A 864 0.88 50.14 58.14
CA ASP A 864 0.31 49.18 57.17
C ASP A 864 -0.75 49.90 56.34
N LEU A 865 -0.50 50.02 55.04
CA LEU A 865 -1.39 50.71 54.11
C LEU A 865 -2.30 49.70 53.43
N THR A 866 -3.58 49.68 53.81
CA THR A 866 -4.57 48.72 53.30
C THR A 866 -5.60 49.42 52.44
N GLY A 867 -5.87 48.88 51.25
CA GLY A 867 -6.95 49.32 50.38
C GLY A 867 -6.79 48.87 48.93
N ASN A 868 -7.45 49.55 48.01
CA ASN A 868 -7.38 49.22 46.59
C ASN A 868 -6.18 49.90 45.94
N PHE A 869 -5.27 49.12 45.39
CA PHE A 869 -4.13 49.59 44.61
C PHE A 869 -4.27 49.14 43.16
N THR A 870 -3.95 50.04 42.24
CA THR A 870 -3.92 49.76 40.81
C THR A 870 -2.65 50.37 40.21
N ALA A 871 -1.94 49.58 39.42
CA ALA A 871 -0.83 50.02 38.59
C ALA A 871 -1.12 49.61 37.14
N GLU A 872 -1.07 50.56 36.21
CA GLU A 872 -1.38 50.34 34.80
C GLU A 872 -0.30 50.95 33.92
N SER A 873 0.22 50.19 32.97
CA SER A 873 1.21 50.71 32.03
C SER A 873 0.57 51.22 30.75
N THR A 874 1.08 52.34 30.23
CA THR A 874 0.66 52.92 28.94
C THR A 874 1.86 53.18 28.02
N GLY A 875 1.67 53.00 26.72
CA GLY A 875 2.73 53.06 25.70
C GLY A 875 3.56 51.77 25.58
N THR A 876 4.63 51.83 24.78
CA THR A 876 5.51 50.70 24.44
C THR A 876 6.90 50.86 25.04
N SER A 877 7.59 49.75 25.34
CA SER A 877 9.02 49.81 25.71
C SER A 877 9.86 50.40 24.55
N PRO A 878 10.89 51.23 24.81
CA PRO A 878 11.37 51.69 26.12
C PRO A 878 10.64 52.93 26.65
N THR A 879 9.72 53.54 25.91
CA THR A 879 9.01 54.79 26.26
C THR A 879 7.74 54.60 27.10
N ARG A 880 7.63 53.48 27.81
CA ARG A 880 6.45 53.09 28.59
C ARG A 880 6.34 53.93 29.88
N ARG A 881 5.13 54.43 30.17
CA ARG A 881 4.78 55.11 31.43
C ARG A 881 4.07 54.14 32.37
N LEU A 882 4.18 54.36 33.68
CA LEU A 882 3.41 53.65 34.71
C LEU A 882 2.46 54.63 35.40
N LEU A 883 1.17 54.33 35.35
CA LEU A 883 0.09 55.06 35.99
C LEU A 883 -0.25 54.33 37.28
N LEU A 884 -0.23 55.02 38.41
CA LEU A 884 -0.56 54.46 39.71
C LEU A 884 -1.82 55.12 40.23
N ALA A 885 -2.66 54.33 40.86
CA ALA A 885 -3.75 54.85 41.65
C ALA A 885 -4.01 54.00 42.88
N ALA A 886 -4.44 54.66 43.94
CA ALA A 886 -4.93 54.00 45.13
C ALA A 886 -6.22 54.68 45.60
N SER A 887 -7.12 53.93 46.22
CA SER A 887 -8.37 54.47 46.74
C SER A 887 -8.85 53.69 47.96
N GLY A 888 -9.51 54.41 48.88
CA GLY A 888 -9.96 53.84 50.14
C GLY A 888 -8.81 53.35 51.02
N ILE A 889 -7.62 53.95 50.90
CA ILE A 889 -6.46 53.55 51.68
C ILE A 889 -6.66 53.96 53.15
N THR A 890 -6.43 53.01 54.04
CA THR A 890 -6.36 53.22 55.49
C THR A 890 -4.97 52.88 56.00
N GLY A 891 -4.49 53.58 57.01
CA GLY A 891 -3.24 53.25 57.68
C GLY A 891 -3.15 53.88 59.07
N PHE A 892 -2.45 53.23 59.99
CA PHE A 892 -2.30 53.70 61.36
C PHE A 892 -0.81 53.89 61.70
N VAL A 893 -0.50 55.03 62.32
CA VAL A 893 0.83 55.36 62.84
C VAL A 893 0.70 55.62 64.34
N GLY A 894 1.23 54.74 65.19
CA GLY A 894 1.05 54.85 66.64
C GLY A 894 1.63 53.70 67.47
N ASN A 895 1.42 53.77 68.78
CA ASN A 895 1.82 52.74 69.75
C ASN A 895 0.76 51.62 69.83
N ASN A 896 1.19 50.42 70.26
CA ASN A 896 0.42 49.17 70.26
C ASN A 896 -0.08 48.72 68.87
N ARG A 897 0.38 49.37 67.79
CA ARG A 897 0.05 48.99 66.41
C ARG A 897 0.23 47.49 66.19
N GLY A 898 -0.86 46.83 65.79
CA GLY A 898 -0.85 45.39 65.46
C GLY A 898 -1.00 44.46 66.66
N THR A 899 -1.43 44.96 67.83
CA THR A 899 -1.95 44.08 68.91
C THR A 899 -3.31 43.48 68.52
N VAL A 900 -3.74 42.48 69.30
CA VAL A 900 -4.95 41.68 69.00
C VAL A 900 -6.25 42.49 69.11
N THR A 901 -6.24 43.55 69.89
CA THR A 901 -7.34 44.51 70.01
C THR A 901 -6.93 45.80 69.32
N THR A 902 -7.86 46.50 68.69
CA THR A 902 -7.61 47.81 68.07
C THR A 902 -8.04 48.97 68.99
N ALA A 903 -8.45 48.64 70.23
CA ALA A 903 -8.97 49.60 71.21
C ALA A 903 -7.87 50.20 72.09
N ASP A 904 -6.73 49.51 72.20
CA ASP A 904 -5.50 49.93 72.89
C ASP A 904 -4.51 50.66 71.97
N ASP A 905 -4.82 50.77 70.67
CA ASP A 905 -4.05 51.52 69.69
C ASP A 905 -4.14 53.03 69.96
N SER A 906 -2.99 53.67 70.22
CA SER A 906 -2.92 55.13 70.44
C SER A 906 -2.04 55.80 69.39
N GLY A 907 -2.59 56.70 68.56
CA GLY A 907 -1.86 57.32 67.45
C GLY A 907 -2.73 58.06 66.43
N ILE A 908 -2.22 58.17 65.20
CA ILE A 908 -2.88 58.81 64.05
C ILE A 908 -3.39 57.75 63.09
N GLN A 909 -4.70 57.77 62.86
CA GLN A 909 -5.40 56.97 61.86
C GLN A 909 -5.62 57.79 60.59
N PHE A 910 -5.21 57.24 59.45
CA PHE A 910 -5.53 57.75 58.12
C PHE A 910 -6.66 56.92 57.51
N THR A 911 -7.64 57.58 56.90
CA THR A 911 -8.79 56.97 56.20
C THR A 911 -9.09 57.69 54.89
N ASN A 912 -9.87 57.04 54.03
CA ASN A 912 -10.28 57.57 52.72
C ASN A 912 -9.09 58.06 51.88
N GLY A 913 -7.95 57.38 52.00
CA GLY A 913 -6.74 57.73 51.28
C GLY A 913 -6.91 57.49 49.77
N ASN A 914 -6.55 58.48 48.98
CA ASN A 914 -6.53 58.43 47.52
C ASN A 914 -5.13 58.79 47.02
N LEU A 915 -4.73 58.19 45.92
CA LEU A 915 -3.45 58.46 45.27
C LEU A 915 -3.64 58.40 43.76
N VAL A 916 -3.02 59.34 43.05
CA VAL A 916 -2.84 59.32 41.60
C VAL A 916 -1.40 59.66 41.32
N ALA A 917 -0.71 58.85 40.53
CA ALA A 917 0.67 59.12 40.16
C ALA A 917 0.97 58.71 38.73
N VAL A 918 2.00 59.32 38.16
CA VAL A 918 2.61 58.90 36.91
C VAL A 918 4.12 58.79 37.05
N ILE A 919 4.69 57.71 36.51
CA ILE A 919 6.13 57.51 36.37
C ILE A 919 6.46 57.44 34.88
N ASN A 920 7.36 58.31 34.44
CA ASN A 920 7.81 58.44 33.07
C ASN A 920 8.96 57.47 32.76
N PRO A 921 9.27 57.22 31.48
CA PRO A 921 10.26 56.23 31.08
C PRO A 921 11.68 56.53 31.57
N ASN A 922 12.00 57.81 31.78
CA ASN A 922 13.28 58.27 32.32
C ASN A 922 13.37 58.20 33.85
N GLY A 923 12.36 57.61 34.53
CA GLY A 923 12.31 57.49 35.98
C GLY A 923 11.81 58.75 36.72
N THR A 924 11.51 59.85 36.02
CA THR A 924 10.85 61.00 36.65
C THR A 924 9.38 60.72 36.91
N TRP A 925 8.81 61.32 37.94
CA TRP A 925 7.46 61.02 38.39
C TRP A 925 6.75 62.20 39.01
N ALA A 926 5.42 62.16 39.01
CA ALA A 926 4.56 63.08 39.74
C ALA A 926 3.47 62.32 40.50
N ILE A 927 3.11 62.79 41.69
CA ILE A 927 2.10 62.22 42.57
C ILE A 927 1.21 63.31 43.16
N ASP A 928 -0.06 62.97 43.33
CA ASP A 928 -1.01 63.63 44.20
C ASP A 928 -1.67 62.55 45.08
N ALA A 929 -1.45 62.64 46.39
CA ALA A 929 -2.03 61.75 47.37
C ALA A 929 -2.78 62.54 48.41
N SER A 930 -3.97 62.12 48.82
CA SER A 930 -4.77 62.78 49.85
C SER A 930 -5.43 61.79 50.79
N GLY A 931 -5.81 62.22 51.98
CA GLY A 931 -6.51 61.39 52.95
C GLY A 931 -6.99 62.18 54.17
N SER A 932 -7.90 61.60 54.93
CA SER A 932 -8.35 62.15 56.21
C SER A 932 -7.51 61.59 57.35
N ALA A 933 -7.00 62.43 58.24
CA ALA A 933 -6.26 62.03 59.43
C ALA A 933 -7.09 62.31 60.68
N GLY A 934 -7.03 61.40 61.65
CA GLY A 934 -7.60 61.61 62.98
C GLY A 934 -6.84 60.89 64.09
N VAL A 935 -7.10 61.28 65.33
CA VAL A 935 -6.49 60.67 66.52
C VAL A 935 -7.33 59.47 66.98
N THR A 936 -6.66 58.37 67.33
CA THR A 936 -7.26 57.17 67.91
C THR A 936 -6.60 56.85 69.26
N GLY A 937 -7.36 56.38 70.24
CA GLY A 937 -6.87 55.87 71.53
C GLY A 937 -6.27 56.88 72.51
N ILE A 938 -6.27 58.18 72.20
CA ILE A 938 -5.80 59.24 73.11
C ILE A 938 -7.01 60.00 73.65
N THR A 939 -7.39 59.72 74.90
CA THR A 939 -8.54 60.35 75.54
C THR A 939 -8.30 61.85 75.72
N GLY A 940 -9.31 62.66 75.41
CA GLY A 940 -9.24 64.12 75.54
C GLY A 940 -8.53 64.82 74.37
N VAL A 941 -7.91 64.12 73.42
CA VAL A 941 -7.29 64.73 72.23
C VAL A 941 -8.05 64.31 70.99
N ALA A 942 -8.39 65.27 70.14
CA ALA A 942 -8.96 65.00 68.82
C ALA A 942 -8.19 65.75 67.73
N LEU A 943 -8.02 65.08 66.61
CA LEU A 943 -7.57 65.66 65.35
C LEU A 943 -8.60 65.25 64.30
N THR A 944 -9.04 66.19 63.48
CA THR A 944 -9.78 65.90 62.26
C THR A 944 -9.24 66.79 61.16
N GLY A 945 -8.85 66.23 60.02
CA GLY A 945 -8.35 67.04 58.92
C GLY A 945 -8.15 66.24 57.66
N THR A 946 -8.16 66.93 56.52
CA THR A 946 -7.80 66.37 55.23
C THR A 946 -6.45 66.91 54.81
N PHE A 947 -5.52 66.02 54.50
CA PHE A 947 -4.18 66.34 54.06
C PHE A 947 -3.92 65.79 52.67
N ALA A 948 -3.10 66.50 51.91
CA ALA A 948 -2.61 66.12 50.61
C ALA A 948 -1.08 66.26 50.54
N ALA A 949 -0.44 65.34 49.85
CA ALA A 949 0.97 65.33 49.53
C ALA A 949 1.12 65.37 48.02
N THR A 950 1.85 66.36 47.51
CA THR A 950 2.16 66.47 46.09
C THR A 950 3.66 66.49 45.87
N LYS A 951 4.12 65.78 44.84
CA LYS A 951 5.52 65.79 44.43
C LYS A 951 5.60 65.69 42.92
N ASN A 952 6.43 66.51 42.28
CA ASN A 952 6.71 66.42 40.85
C ASN A 952 8.21 66.58 40.59
N THR A 953 8.77 65.59 39.90
CA THR A 953 10.21 65.51 39.55
C THR A 953 10.44 65.53 38.04
N THR A 954 9.40 65.75 37.24
CA THR A 954 9.44 65.68 35.77
C THR A 954 10.12 66.89 35.12
N GLY A 955 10.33 67.98 35.87
CA GLY A 955 10.92 69.23 35.38
C GLY A 955 9.96 70.13 34.58
N THR A 956 8.68 69.75 34.47
CA THR A 956 7.58 70.51 33.84
C THR A 956 6.28 70.36 34.64
N ASP A 957 5.28 71.21 34.38
CA ASP A 957 3.94 71.03 34.98
C ASP A 957 3.31 69.73 34.46
N VAL A 958 2.76 68.92 35.35
CA VAL A 958 1.96 67.75 34.99
C VAL A 958 0.51 68.13 35.14
N ASN A 959 -0.22 68.23 34.03
CA ASN A 959 -1.67 68.49 34.02
C ASN A 959 -2.31 67.60 32.96
N GLU A 960 -2.63 66.36 33.34
CA GLU A 960 -3.13 65.34 32.43
C GLU A 960 -4.29 64.56 33.04
N SER A 961 -5.20 64.08 32.19
CA SER A 961 -6.24 63.13 32.57
C SER A 961 -6.00 61.81 31.85
N PHE A 962 -5.98 60.71 32.60
CA PHE A 962 -5.73 59.37 32.09
C PHE A 962 -6.62 58.34 32.78
N SER A 963 -6.92 57.23 32.10
CA SER A 963 -7.63 56.11 32.70
C SER A 963 -6.63 55.20 33.42
N VAL A 964 -6.92 54.88 34.67
CA VAL A 964 -6.19 53.87 35.45
C VAL A 964 -7.19 53.05 36.24
N GLY A 965 -7.21 51.74 36.02
CA GLY A 965 -8.23 50.84 36.58
C GLY A 965 -9.63 51.10 36.01
N GLY A 966 -9.72 51.55 34.75
CA GLY A 966 -10.98 51.85 34.09
C GLY A 966 -11.66 53.16 34.54
N THR A 967 -11.05 53.90 35.46
CA THR A 967 -11.55 55.19 35.94
C THR A 967 -10.65 56.31 35.43
N THR A 968 -11.23 57.34 34.80
CA THR A 968 -10.50 58.56 34.44
C THR A 968 -10.12 59.34 35.69
N ARG A 969 -8.83 59.63 35.83
CA ARG A 969 -8.26 60.40 36.92
C ARG A 969 -7.44 61.56 36.35
N THR A 970 -7.47 62.70 37.04
CA THR A 970 -6.71 63.90 36.66
C THR A 970 -5.55 64.07 37.62
N LEU A 971 -4.34 64.25 37.09
CA LEU A 971 -3.13 64.57 37.84
C LEU A 971 -2.70 65.98 37.45
N ALA A 972 -2.85 66.93 38.38
CA ALA A 972 -2.52 68.34 38.20
C ALA A 972 -1.51 68.77 39.27
N VAL A 973 -0.22 68.58 38.98
CA VAL A 973 0.88 68.87 39.90
C VAL A 973 1.88 69.81 39.24
N PRO A 974 2.08 71.05 39.76
CA PRO A 974 3.04 72.00 39.22
C PRO A 974 4.46 71.46 39.18
N LYS A 975 5.29 72.01 38.29
CA LYS A 975 6.72 71.76 38.24
C LYS A 975 7.36 71.96 39.62
N ASP A 976 8.29 71.06 39.98
CA ASP A 976 9.08 71.10 41.21
C ASP A 976 8.27 71.07 42.52
N ALA A 977 6.95 70.85 42.46
CA ALA A 977 6.09 70.71 43.63
C ALA A 977 6.67 69.65 44.58
N SER A 978 6.67 69.94 45.87
CA SER A 978 7.17 69.06 46.93
C SER A 978 6.56 69.48 48.25
N SER A 979 5.25 69.32 48.38
CA SER A 979 4.47 69.85 49.50
C SER A 979 3.64 68.79 50.20
N PHE A 980 3.39 69.03 51.47
CA PHE A 980 2.38 68.36 52.29
C PHE A 980 1.51 69.45 52.90
N ALA A 981 0.23 69.51 52.57
CA ALA A 981 -0.66 70.57 53.03
C ALA A 981 -2.04 70.02 53.35
N GLY A 982 -2.74 70.66 54.28
CA GLY A 982 -4.08 70.24 54.64
C GLY A 982 -4.78 71.21 55.56
N THR A 983 -6.09 71.04 55.66
CA THR A 983 -6.89 71.68 56.71
C THR A 983 -7.02 70.72 57.86
N ALA A 984 -6.82 71.20 59.08
CA ALA A 984 -6.97 70.39 60.27
C ALA A 984 -7.64 71.18 61.38
N THR A 985 -8.28 70.45 62.28
CA THR A 985 -8.76 70.91 63.58
C THR A 985 -8.12 70.00 64.61
N PHE A 986 -7.24 70.56 65.42
CA PHE A 986 -6.74 69.93 66.64
C PHE A 986 -7.54 70.47 67.82
N SER A 987 -7.93 69.61 68.74
CA SER A 987 -8.52 70.02 70.02
C SER A 987 -8.04 69.14 71.15
N ALA A 988 -7.82 69.73 72.33
CA ALA A 988 -7.44 69.00 73.54
C ALA A 988 -8.31 69.42 74.74
N GLU A 989 -8.71 68.44 75.53
CA GLU A 989 -9.42 68.49 76.82
C GLU A 989 -10.66 69.40 76.87
N ASN A 990 -11.28 69.68 75.71
CA ASN A 990 -12.31 70.71 75.58
C ASN A 990 -11.84 72.09 76.13
N SER A 991 -10.52 72.30 76.18
CA SER A 991 -9.86 73.46 76.74
C SER A 991 -9.09 74.26 75.70
N VAL A 992 -8.68 73.63 74.59
CA VAL A 992 -8.04 74.29 73.46
C VAL A 992 -8.50 73.69 72.14
N PHE A 993 -8.67 74.52 71.12
CA PHE A 993 -8.67 74.09 69.73
C PHE A 993 -7.83 75.00 68.85
N LEU A 994 -7.30 74.44 67.78
CA LEU A 994 -6.64 75.15 66.69
C LEU A 994 -7.11 74.54 65.38
N THR A 995 -7.65 75.37 64.50
CA THR A 995 -8.07 74.96 63.17
C THR A 995 -7.54 75.90 62.10
N GLY A 996 -7.25 75.35 60.92
CA GLY A 996 -6.86 76.10 59.75
C GLY A 996 -5.99 75.27 58.83
N THR A 997 -5.38 75.93 57.86
CA THR A 997 -4.53 75.27 56.88
C THR A 997 -3.09 75.26 57.36
N ILE A 998 -2.44 74.11 57.29
CA ILE A 998 -1.00 73.95 57.54
C ILE A 998 -0.38 73.33 56.30
N ALA A 999 0.77 73.87 55.88
CA ALA A 999 1.52 73.38 54.75
C ALA A 999 3.02 73.31 55.08
N VAL A 1000 3.66 72.28 54.55
CA VAL A 1000 5.12 72.14 54.51
C VAL A 1000 5.51 72.01 53.04
N GLU A 1001 6.41 72.84 52.57
CA GLU A 1001 6.90 72.83 51.20
C GLU A 1001 8.43 72.78 51.17
N LYS A 1002 9.00 71.87 50.40
CA LYS A 1002 10.44 71.83 50.12
C LYS A 1002 10.70 72.43 48.74
N LYS A 1003 11.55 73.45 48.64
CA LYS A 1003 11.89 74.05 47.34
C LYS A 1003 13.33 74.49 47.26
N ASN A 1004 13.86 74.56 46.03
CA ASN A 1004 15.11 75.24 45.80
C ASN A 1004 14.91 76.74 46.04
N ALA A 1005 15.78 77.34 46.83
CA ALA A 1005 15.73 78.74 47.17
C ALA A 1005 17.11 79.36 46.94
N THR A 1006 17.10 80.58 46.43
CA THR A 1006 18.28 81.44 46.43
C THR A 1006 18.17 82.37 47.64
N ILE A 1007 19.05 82.20 48.61
CA ILE A 1007 19.10 83.04 49.80
C ILE A 1007 20.17 84.10 49.58
N THR A 1008 19.79 85.37 49.63
CA THR A 1008 20.75 86.48 49.65
C THR A 1008 21.28 86.65 51.07
N LEU A 1009 22.58 86.52 51.25
CA LEU A 1009 23.27 86.76 52.51
C LEU A 1009 23.44 88.27 52.74
N ALA A 1010 23.77 88.66 53.96
CA ALA A 1010 23.92 90.06 54.35
C ALA A 1010 25.02 90.81 53.57
N ASP A 1011 25.97 90.09 52.96
CA ASP A 1011 27.04 90.65 52.11
C ASP A 1011 26.63 90.81 50.63
N GLY A 1012 25.38 90.48 50.29
CA GLY A 1012 24.84 90.52 48.93
C GLY A 1012 25.17 89.31 48.07
N SER A 1013 25.98 88.36 48.57
CA SER A 1013 26.20 87.08 47.90
C SER A 1013 24.94 86.21 47.97
N THR A 1014 24.81 85.28 47.04
CA THR A 1014 23.66 84.37 46.98
C THR A 1014 24.08 82.92 47.19
N VAL A 1015 23.34 82.19 48.01
CA VAL A 1015 23.49 80.75 48.21
C VAL A 1015 22.31 80.04 47.58
N HIS A 1016 22.58 79.12 46.65
CA HIS A 1016 21.58 78.20 46.13
C HIS A 1016 21.48 77.00 47.08
N THR A 1017 20.34 76.90 47.76
CA THR A 1017 20.10 75.86 48.76
C THR A 1017 18.73 75.22 48.53
N THR A 1018 18.48 74.12 49.21
CA THR A 1018 17.12 73.60 49.40
C THR A 1018 16.57 74.08 50.73
N ALA A 1019 15.42 74.76 50.69
CA ALA A 1019 14.70 75.21 51.87
C ALA A 1019 13.47 74.34 52.13
N VAL A 1020 13.17 74.07 53.40
CA VAL A 1020 11.89 73.55 53.88
C VAL A 1020 11.13 74.70 54.52
N GLN A 1021 9.99 75.05 53.94
CA GLN A 1021 9.10 76.07 54.45
C GLN A 1021 7.94 75.40 55.17
N ILE A 1022 7.61 75.90 56.35
CA ILE A 1022 6.45 75.49 57.13
C ILE A 1022 5.58 76.73 57.27
N GLY A 1023 4.34 76.66 56.84
CA GLY A 1023 3.41 77.77 56.90
C GLY A 1023 2.04 77.34 57.39
N GLY A 1024 1.34 78.28 58.02
CA GLY A 1024 -0.07 78.13 58.32
C GLY A 1024 -0.83 79.38 57.93
N SER A 1025 -2.07 79.22 57.48
CA SER A 1025 -2.94 80.31 57.06
C SER A 1025 -4.39 80.06 57.46
N GLY A 1026 -5.13 81.15 57.69
CA GLY A 1026 -6.52 81.08 58.16
C GLY A 1026 -6.64 80.42 59.54
N LEU A 1027 -5.57 80.39 60.33
CA LEU A 1027 -5.54 79.70 61.60
C LEU A 1027 -6.43 80.44 62.60
N SER A 1028 -7.41 79.73 63.14
CA SER A 1028 -8.29 80.20 64.20
C SER A 1028 -8.27 79.18 65.32
N GLY A 1029 -8.16 79.64 66.55
CA GLY A 1029 -8.06 78.76 67.70
C GLY A 1029 -8.63 79.43 68.93
N PHE A 1030 -8.87 78.64 69.96
CA PHE A 1030 -9.40 79.12 71.21
C PHE A 1030 -8.72 78.37 72.34
N ALA A 1031 -8.43 79.06 73.44
CA ALA A 1031 -7.96 78.46 74.68
C ALA A 1031 -8.82 78.98 75.85
N GLY A 1032 -9.53 78.09 76.55
CA GLY A 1032 -10.49 78.43 77.60
C GLY A 1032 -11.46 77.29 77.91
N LEU A 1033 -12.48 77.54 78.72
CA LEU A 1033 -13.50 76.54 79.04
C LEU A 1033 -14.50 76.38 77.88
N ASN A 1034 -15.00 75.15 77.66
CA ASN A 1034 -15.94 74.77 76.60
C ASN A 1034 -15.43 75.06 75.19
N ALA A 1035 -14.15 74.79 74.95
CA ALA A 1035 -13.43 75.03 73.69
C ALA A 1035 -13.84 74.11 72.53
N ALA A 1036 -15.04 73.55 72.51
CA ALA A 1036 -15.53 72.80 71.35
C ALA A 1036 -15.70 73.78 70.17
N PRO A 1037 -15.15 73.50 68.97
CA PRO A 1037 -15.27 74.38 67.82
C PRO A 1037 -16.73 74.77 67.54
N GLY A 1038 -17.00 76.08 67.48
CA GLY A 1038 -18.35 76.62 67.22
C GLY A 1038 -19.30 76.69 68.43
N SER A 1039 -18.85 76.35 69.65
CA SER A 1039 -19.70 76.46 70.85
C SER A 1039 -19.98 77.91 71.23
N SER A 1040 -21.24 78.23 71.56
CA SER A 1040 -21.69 79.60 71.89
C SER A 1040 -21.40 80.01 73.34
N ASP A 1041 -20.95 79.10 74.19
CA ASP A 1041 -20.67 79.28 75.62
C ASP A 1041 -19.16 79.24 75.96
N GLN A 1042 -18.31 79.39 74.95
CA GLN A 1042 -16.86 79.49 75.06
C GLN A 1042 -16.43 80.65 75.99
N THR A 1043 -15.64 80.37 77.03
CA THR A 1043 -15.05 81.41 77.90
C THR A 1043 -13.52 81.33 77.90
N GLY A 1044 -12.84 82.27 77.24
CA GLY A 1044 -11.39 82.18 77.03
C GLY A 1044 -10.81 83.16 76.00
N VAL A 1045 -9.62 82.83 75.49
CA VAL A 1045 -8.88 83.61 74.48
C VAL A 1045 -9.10 83.00 73.10
N SER A 1046 -9.65 83.80 72.18
CA SER A 1046 -9.77 83.43 70.77
C SER A 1046 -8.67 84.08 69.94
N LEU A 1047 -8.10 83.28 69.05
CA LEU A 1047 -7.22 83.68 67.96
C LEU A 1047 -7.98 83.48 66.66
N SER A 1048 -7.91 84.42 65.72
CA SER A 1048 -8.63 84.33 64.46
C SER A 1048 -7.78 84.82 63.30
N ASN A 1049 -7.87 84.11 62.17
CA ASN A 1049 -7.23 84.48 60.90
C ASN A 1049 -5.70 84.69 61.00
N LEU A 1050 -5.03 83.93 61.86
CA LEU A 1050 -3.59 83.96 61.99
C LEU A 1050 -2.92 83.30 60.79
N SER A 1051 -1.73 83.81 60.44
CA SER A 1051 -0.84 83.19 59.49
C SER A 1051 0.58 83.25 60.00
N PHE A 1052 1.35 82.20 59.76
CA PHE A 1052 2.78 82.16 60.08
C PHE A 1052 3.54 81.50 58.93
N GLY A 1053 4.84 81.79 58.85
CA GLY A 1053 5.76 81.16 57.92
C GLY A 1053 7.13 81.03 58.54
N TYR A 1054 7.73 79.86 58.38
CA TYR A 1054 9.05 79.53 58.88
C TYR A 1054 9.85 78.86 57.77
N THR A 1055 11.09 79.28 57.56
CA THR A 1055 11.98 78.70 56.53
C THR A 1055 13.20 78.10 57.20
N LEU A 1056 13.40 76.81 56.99
CA LEU A 1056 14.58 76.06 57.35
C LEU A 1056 15.42 75.86 56.09
N ALA A 1057 16.64 76.40 56.07
CA ALA A 1057 17.57 76.20 54.97
C ALA A 1057 18.92 75.74 55.53
N THR A 1058 19.51 74.76 54.88
CA THR A 1058 20.86 74.28 55.19
C THR A 1058 21.85 74.88 54.19
N PRO A 1059 23.00 75.43 54.59
CA PRO A 1059 24.00 75.97 53.66
C PRO A 1059 24.40 74.99 52.55
#